data_AF-A0A3C0AY97-F1
#
_entry.id   AF-A0A3C0AY97-F1
#
_cell.length_a   1.000
_cell.length_b   1.000
_cell.length_c   1.000
_cell.angle_alpha   90.00
_cell.angle_beta   90.00
_cell.angle_gamma   90.00
#
_symmetry.space_group_name_H-M   'P 1'
#
loop_
_entity.id
_entity.type
_entity.pdbx_description
1 polymer ?
#
loop_
_entity_poly.entity_id
_entity_poly.type
_entity_poly.pdbx_seq_one_letter_code
_entity_poly.pdbx_strand_id
1 'polypeptide(L)'
;MKIKNYSLSFLLIFLLIGYTSSGQKLNPQVEPSENKNKPFNSEFCGTDFFHNQKMKTDEAYRIRHNKSTEAIKKITSQPYKIAAGGISQIPVVVHVMHKGEAVGTGTNISDDDVKKGIKYLNNYWRKVSGSPGFGDGVDMKIEFVLAIQDENGNCTTGIDRVNMSGVPAYVSNGVNRSSTNGIPDYDATGGVNSLKEYSVWDPTKYYNVWIVDEIDNKNCFSGGSYTAGYAYYASSHGQLYDGSVVLICSYLNETDVTWAHEMGHAFNLLHTFDDDDTNGDDVVVKCGDDGIADTPKHKRTSSISPSIYFNCTNSDANACDPTFNQVINPDNGFTRNSGTHQDHMHNYMDYTGCSTEFTGGQRTVTSAALSTQRASFLTSPALTPTARATVFFTSSATNVCLGNAITFYDESSCTPNTYTNSTYTNISFLWTFNNNVNSPITSTLQNPTITFPNTGVYDVTLAVTNSHGTTSLQKIGNIAVTPGVVASCSITSTNNNGNFTIGVTKVSFNSINNTTTIFIPANAMNDFTCSKNTTVFSGNSYPLTVNYKSRSTGRAFLEVWIDWDNSGTFQTSNSNGVNERVLTNDIPASSTGSPSVSITPPASATLNTLLRMRVISEHTKSPTVCGAGTYQRSDDYGVYVKAACTPPTAGITNNSGTTVLTCLAPSISLTATGGVSYLWNNNKGITPTIAVTTPGTYTVTVTSANGCTATQSIVITENKPAPTAVITNNTGSTAITCTISSISVTASGGVSYSWDNGLGNNANATITAPGTYTVTVTAANGCTATKSIVITDGKGAPACSISSFNSDANYGCGVTNVTLNTINKTTTTYIPVSAMQNFICTNNTSLAIGTAYNLNVTYKSRSDGTQFLEVWIDWDNNGLLQTSNSNGVNERVLTDNIAVSVTKTATISITPPATATVNTLLRMRVISEYKGAPVMCDEGSVMRADDYGVTVTNPLSTTNFLNSEVVLYPNPVKDNLTVSLKNNDEIMSYQIFDVTGKNVMSNAKMENNTIQVSALTNGIYFIKIKTITGEMVSRFIKE
;
A
#
# COMPACT_ATOMS: atom_id res chain seq x y z
N MET A 1 -16.32 38.40 -40.67
CA MET A 1 -15.55 39.64 -40.90
C MET A 1 -14.08 39.24 -41.07
N LYS A 2 -13.40 39.87 -42.03
CA LYS A 2 -12.14 39.49 -42.69
C LYS A 2 -10.88 39.79 -41.85
N ILE A 3 -9.86 38.91 -41.94
CA ILE A 3 -8.42 39.17 -42.20
C ILE A 3 -7.63 39.84 -41.01
N LYS A 4 -6.42 39.44 -40.56
CA LYS A 4 -5.16 39.05 -41.25
C LYS A 4 -4.14 38.39 -40.29
N ASN A 5 -3.33 37.48 -40.85
CA ASN A 5 -2.05 36.98 -40.33
C ASN A 5 -1.01 38.09 -40.13
N TYR A 6 -0.09 37.91 -39.16
CA TYR A 6 1.33 38.26 -39.31
C TYR A 6 2.22 37.23 -38.58
N SER A 7 3.13 36.65 -39.36
CA SER A 7 4.39 36.03 -38.92
C SER A 7 5.37 37.14 -38.56
N LEU A 8 6.14 36.97 -37.47
CA LEU A 8 7.46 37.60 -37.36
C LEU A 8 8.37 36.78 -36.42
N SER A 9 9.48 36.33 -36.97
CA SER A 9 10.64 35.74 -36.30
C SER A 9 11.21 36.69 -35.25
N PHE A 10 11.59 36.17 -34.07
CA PHE A 10 12.58 36.83 -33.22
C PHE A 10 13.64 35.83 -32.73
N LEU A 11 14.84 36.12 -33.20
CA LEU A 11 16.14 35.64 -32.76
C LEU A 11 16.30 35.94 -31.26
N LEU A 12 16.47 34.93 -30.41
CA LEU A 12 16.92 35.14 -29.03
C LEU A 12 18.33 34.58 -28.84
N ILE A 13 19.24 35.54 -28.68
CA ILE A 13 20.63 35.42 -28.29
C ILE A 13 20.72 34.69 -26.94
N PHE A 14 21.32 33.50 -26.91
CA PHE A 14 21.75 32.88 -25.66
C PHE A 14 23.06 33.53 -25.21
N LEU A 15 22.95 34.41 -24.20
CA LEU A 15 24.08 34.90 -23.44
C LEU A 15 24.54 33.76 -22.51
N LEU A 16 25.73 33.19 -22.79
CA LEU A 16 26.43 32.31 -21.86
C LEU A 16 26.80 33.11 -20.60
N ILE A 17 26.03 32.94 -19.53
CA ILE A 17 26.51 33.17 -18.17
C ILE A 17 26.76 31.79 -17.57
N GLY A 18 28.04 31.44 -17.48
CA GLY A 18 28.50 30.20 -16.84
C GLY A 18 28.19 30.23 -15.35
N TYR A 19 27.07 29.65 -14.97
CA TYR A 19 26.92 29.04 -13.66
C TYR A 19 27.45 27.62 -13.75
N THR A 20 28.63 27.40 -13.17
CA THR A 20 29.16 26.07 -12.89
C THR A 20 28.24 25.41 -11.87
N SER A 21 27.22 24.69 -12.35
CA SER A 21 26.59 23.65 -11.55
C SER A 21 27.64 22.56 -11.33
N SER A 22 28.20 22.53 -10.14
CA SER A 22 28.94 21.40 -9.57
C SER A 22 27.98 20.21 -9.50
N GLY A 23 27.71 19.58 -10.65
CA GLY A 23 27.17 18.24 -10.74
C GLY A 23 28.27 17.30 -10.30
N GLN A 24 28.39 17.06 -9.00
CA GLN A 24 29.07 15.87 -8.52
C GLN A 24 28.25 14.68 -9.00
N LYS A 25 28.67 14.12 -10.13
CA LYS A 25 28.48 12.71 -10.42
C LYS A 25 29.09 11.96 -9.23
N LEU A 26 28.27 11.49 -8.31
CA LEU A 26 28.68 10.45 -7.39
C LEU A 26 28.85 9.19 -8.24
N ASN A 27 30.09 8.96 -8.66
CA ASN A 27 30.55 7.64 -9.09
C ASN A 27 30.21 6.64 -7.98
N PRO A 28 29.73 5.43 -8.28
CA PRO A 28 29.82 4.33 -7.34
C PRO A 28 31.31 4.05 -7.11
N GLN A 29 31.88 4.64 -6.04
CA GLN A 29 33.23 4.35 -5.57
C GLN A 29 33.18 2.98 -4.89
N VAL A 30 33.70 1.95 -5.54
CA VAL A 30 35.09 1.45 -5.41
C VAL A 30 35.22 0.51 -4.21
N GLU A 31 35.73 -0.67 -4.53
CA GLU A 31 36.15 -1.77 -3.66
C GLU A 31 36.74 -1.34 -2.31
N PRO A 32 36.61 -2.18 -1.27
CA PRO A 32 37.11 -1.85 0.06
C PRO A 32 38.63 -1.75 0.02
N SER A 33 39.16 -0.53 0.10
CA SER A 33 40.53 -0.34 0.55
C SER A 33 40.57 -0.69 2.03
N GLU A 34 41.25 -1.79 2.37
CA GLU A 34 41.62 -2.15 3.73
C GLU A 34 42.25 -0.93 4.43
N ASN A 35 41.50 -0.31 5.33
CA ASN A 35 42.06 0.63 6.30
C ASN A 35 41.84 0.03 7.69
N LYS A 36 42.73 -0.91 8.03
CA LYS A 36 42.92 -1.43 9.38
C LYS A 36 43.42 -0.27 10.24
N ASN A 37 42.55 0.33 11.06
CA ASN A 37 42.82 1.12 12.28
C ASN A 37 41.92 2.37 12.39
N LYS A 38 40.67 2.20 12.83
CA LYS A 38 39.98 3.18 13.71
C LYS A 38 39.05 2.42 14.67
N PRO A 39 38.95 2.84 15.95
CA PRO A 39 38.22 2.08 16.97
C PRO A 39 36.71 2.33 16.82
N PHE A 40 35.98 1.32 16.37
CA PHE A 40 34.51 1.34 16.25
C PHE A 40 33.91 0.81 17.56
N ASN A 41 33.22 1.65 18.32
CA ASN A 41 32.32 1.22 19.40
C ASN A 41 30.89 1.53 18.92
N SER A 42 30.05 0.52 18.68
CA SER A 42 28.64 0.70 18.25
C SER A 42 27.65 -0.21 18.98
N GLU A 43 26.53 0.36 19.41
CA GLU A 43 25.31 -0.36 19.83
C GLU A 43 24.54 -0.80 18.58
N PHE A 44 24.69 -2.07 18.18
CA PHE A 44 24.23 -2.55 16.87
C PHE A 44 22.69 -2.64 16.72
N CYS A 45 21.96 -3.04 17.76
CA CYS A 45 20.52 -3.29 17.72
C CYS A 45 19.72 -2.33 18.62
N GLY A 46 18.53 -1.96 18.17
CA GLY A 46 17.59 -1.09 18.89
C GLY A 46 16.37 -1.77 19.48
N THR A 47 16.29 -3.10 19.41
CA THR A 47 15.13 -3.88 19.86
C THR A 47 14.85 -3.68 21.35
N ASP A 48 15.86 -3.75 22.21
CA ASP A 48 15.68 -3.60 23.66
C ASP A 48 15.14 -2.23 24.04
N PHE A 49 15.53 -1.17 23.30
CA PHE A 49 15.02 0.17 23.52
C PHE A 49 13.49 0.22 23.36
N PHE A 50 12.99 -0.25 22.20
CA PHE A 50 11.55 -0.25 21.92
C PHE A 50 10.79 -1.24 22.79
N HIS A 51 11.36 -2.42 23.04
CA HIS A 51 10.78 -3.41 23.93
C HIS A 51 10.61 -2.85 25.35
N ASN A 52 11.67 -2.30 25.95
CA ASN A 52 11.64 -1.74 27.30
C ASN A 52 10.71 -0.54 27.41
N GLN A 53 10.66 0.32 26.39
CA GLN A 53 9.69 1.41 26.35
C GLN A 53 8.26 0.87 26.35
N LYS A 54 7.94 -0.09 25.46
CA LYS A 54 6.61 -0.70 25.38
C LYS A 54 6.21 -1.47 26.64
N MET A 55 7.13 -2.22 27.26
CA MET A 55 6.88 -2.90 28.53
C MET A 55 6.49 -1.92 29.65
N LYS A 56 7.00 -0.68 29.59
CA LYS A 56 6.68 0.40 30.55
C LYS A 56 5.39 1.14 30.22
N THR A 57 5.15 1.48 28.95
CA THR A 57 4.10 2.42 28.54
C THR A 57 2.86 1.77 27.94
N ASP A 58 2.93 0.51 27.49
CA ASP A 58 1.86 -0.19 26.78
C ASP A 58 1.46 -1.45 27.55
N GLU A 59 0.43 -1.32 28.39
CA GLU A 59 -0.06 -2.43 29.23
C GLU A 59 -0.51 -3.63 28.38
N ALA A 60 -1.14 -3.38 27.23
CA ALA A 60 -1.62 -4.43 26.36
C ALA A 60 -0.44 -5.22 25.76
N TYR A 61 0.62 -4.53 25.33
CA TYR A 61 1.86 -5.16 24.90
C TYR A 61 2.48 -6.01 26.01
N ARG A 62 2.63 -5.44 27.23
CA ARG A 62 3.20 -6.14 28.38
C ARG A 62 2.47 -7.45 28.70
N ILE A 63 1.14 -7.43 28.69
CA ILE A 63 0.32 -8.63 28.92
C ILE A 63 0.52 -9.66 27.80
N ARG A 64 0.47 -9.22 26.52
CA ARG A 64 0.69 -10.10 25.37
C ARG A 64 2.09 -10.74 25.41
N HIS A 65 3.11 -9.94 25.71
CA HIS A 65 4.50 -10.39 25.78
C HIS A 65 4.69 -11.44 26.87
N ASN A 66 4.26 -11.17 28.10
CA ASN A 66 4.35 -12.14 29.20
C ASN A 66 3.62 -13.45 28.87
N LYS A 67 2.42 -13.37 28.29
CA LYS A 67 1.66 -14.56 27.87
C LYS A 67 2.37 -15.34 26.76
N SER A 68 2.97 -14.65 25.79
CA SER A 68 3.74 -15.25 24.71
C SER A 68 4.95 -16.00 25.24
N THR A 69 5.73 -15.35 26.11
CA THR A 69 6.93 -15.94 26.73
C THR A 69 6.59 -17.20 27.52
N GLU A 70 5.50 -17.20 28.31
CA GLU A 70 5.05 -18.40 29.03
C GLU A 70 4.58 -19.52 28.08
N ALA A 71 3.90 -19.19 26.98
CA ALA A 71 3.48 -20.16 25.98
C ALA A 71 4.67 -20.83 25.29
N ILE A 72 5.69 -20.03 24.93
CA ILE A 72 6.93 -20.52 24.31
C ILE A 72 7.69 -21.41 25.30
N LYS A 73 7.91 -20.97 26.54
CA LYS A 73 8.56 -21.75 27.60
C LYS A 73 7.89 -23.10 27.85
N LYS A 74 6.55 -23.14 27.81
CA LYS A 74 5.79 -24.39 27.96
C LYS A 74 6.06 -25.39 26.83
N ILE A 75 6.32 -24.91 25.62
CA ILE A 75 6.61 -25.77 24.46
C ILE A 75 8.07 -26.23 24.49
N THR A 76 8.99 -25.33 24.81
CA THR A 76 10.44 -25.61 24.82
C THR A 76 10.89 -26.47 26.01
N SER A 77 10.10 -26.52 27.11
CA SER A 77 10.35 -27.39 28.27
C SER A 77 9.96 -28.85 28.08
N GLN A 78 9.26 -29.20 26.99
CA GLN A 78 8.98 -30.59 26.62
C GLN A 78 10.10 -31.10 25.69
N PRO A 79 10.43 -32.41 25.71
CA PRO A 79 11.37 -32.98 24.74
C PRO A 79 10.80 -32.77 23.33
N TYR A 80 11.33 -31.76 22.64
CA TYR A 80 10.84 -31.32 21.34
C TYR A 80 11.04 -32.45 20.33
N LYS A 81 9.93 -33.04 19.87
CA LYS A 81 9.95 -33.92 18.71
C LYS A 81 10.13 -33.04 17.49
N ILE A 82 11.29 -33.14 16.85
CA ILE A 82 11.55 -32.56 15.53
C ILE A 82 10.36 -32.93 14.63
N ALA A 83 9.56 -31.93 14.25
CA ALA A 83 8.53 -32.13 13.24
C ALA A 83 9.24 -32.64 11.97
N ALA A 84 8.76 -33.72 11.40
CA ALA A 84 9.39 -34.37 10.26
C ALA A 84 9.54 -33.39 9.07
N GLY A 85 10.75 -32.86 8.87
CA GLY A 85 11.36 -32.60 7.56
C GLY A 85 10.84 -31.45 6.68
N GLY A 86 10.21 -30.39 7.21
CA GLY A 86 9.73 -29.25 6.40
C GLY A 86 10.52 -27.96 6.61
N ILE A 87 10.69 -27.17 5.53
CA ILE A 87 11.15 -25.77 5.59
C ILE A 87 9.91 -24.89 5.75
N SER A 88 9.87 -24.04 6.77
CA SER A 88 8.79 -23.07 6.97
C SER A 88 9.07 -21.81 6.17
N GLN A 89 8.16 -21.44 5.28
CA GLN A 89 8.31 -20.27 4.42
C GLN A 89 7.50 -19.09 4.98
N ILE A 90 8.16 -17.96 5.18
CA ILE A 90 7.58 -16.76 5.77
C ILE A 90 7.41 -15.69 4.67
N PRO A 91 6.19 -15.24 4.38
CA PRO A 91 5.95 -14.14 3.45
C PRO A 91 6.49 -12.83 4.01
N VAL A 92 7.34 -12.16 3.24
CA VAL A 92 7.96 -10.88 3.58
C VAL A 92 7.48 -9.81 2.59
N VAL A 93 7.19 -8.63 3.09
CA VAL A 93 7.08 -7.42 2.29
C VAL A 93 8.20 -6.45 2.69
N VAL A 94 8.87 -5.88 1.71
CA VAL A 94 9.96 -4.92 1.91
C VAL A 94 9.49 -3.53 1.51
N HIS A 95 9.39 -2.62 2.49
CA HIS A 95 9.08 -1.22 2.30
C HIS A 95 10.39 -0.43 2.12
N VAL A 96 10.69 0.00 0.89
CA VAL A 96 11.84 0.86 0.58
C VAL A 96 11.44 2.32 0.81
N MET A 97 11.90 2.89 1.92
CA MET A 97 11.60 4.26 2.32
C MET A 97 12.61 5.20 1.67
N HIS A 98 12.24 5.88 0.58
CA HIS A 98 13.20 6.61 -0.27
C HIS A 98 12.95 8.13 -0.31
N LYS A 99 14.00 8.91 -0.56
CA LYS A 99 14.00 10.39 -0.58
C LYS A 99 13.63 10.98 -1.96
N GLY A 100 12.85 10.25 -2.76
CA GLY A 100 12.30 10.69 -4.06
C GLY A 100 13.17 10.41 -5.30
N GLU A 101 14.30 9.72 -5.14
CA GLU A 101 15.20 9.36 -6.24
C GLU A 101 14.60 8.31 -7.18
N ALA A 102 15.19 8.13 -8.37
CA ALA A 102 14.78 7.07 -9.31
C ALA A 102 15.18 5.68 -8.78
N VAL A 103 14.42 4.65 -9.14
CA VAL A 103 14.74 3.26 -8.75
C VAL A 103 16.16 2.88 -9.21
N GLY A 104 16.93 2.27 -8.31
CA GLY A 104 18.34 1.94 -8.49
C GLY A 104 19.32 3.07 -8.14
N THR A 105 18.85 4.17 -7.55
CA THR A 105 19.71 5.31 -7.19
C THR A 105 19.45 5.81 -5.77
N GLY A 106 20.53 6.21 -5.07
CA GLY A 106 20.44 6.74 -3.71
C GLY A 106 19.72 5.79 -2.75
N THR A 107 18.73 6.31 -2.03
CA THR A 107 17.92 5.53 -1.09
C THR A 107 16.85 4.66 -1.75
N ASN A 108 16.54 4.90 -3.04
CA ASN A 108 15.59 4.11 -3.81
C ASN A 108 16.28 2.90 -4.47
N ILE A 109 16.73 1.93 -3.67
CA ILE A 109 17.53 0.78 -4.11
C ILE A 109 16.84 -0.07 -5.19
N SER A 110 17.60 -0.78 -6.03
CA SER A 110 17.01 -1.56 -7.13
C SER A 110 16.24 -2.81 -6.63
N ASP A 111 15.35 -3.36 -7.46
CA ASP A 111 14.67 -4.64 -7.13
C ASP A 111 15.68 -5.76 -6.90
N ASP A 112 16.79 -5.78 -7.66
CA ASP A 112 17.86 -6.76 -7.49
C ASP A 112 18.59 -6.60 -6.16
N ASP A 113 18.71 -5.38 -5.66
CA ASP A 113 19.31 -5.10 -4.35
C ASP A 113 18.39 -5.55 -3.20
N VAL A 114 17.07 -5.34 -3.32
CA VAL A 114 16.08 -5.89 -2.38
C VAL A 114 16.15 -7.42 -2.37
N LYS A 115 16.17 -8.04 -3.55
CA LYS A 115 16.33 -9.49 -3.73
C LYS A 115 17.61 -10.03 -3.10
N LYS A 116 18.74 -9.32 -3.25
CA LYS A 116 20.03 -9.68 -2.63
C LYS A 116 19.94 -9.68 -1.11
N GLY A 117 19.31 -8.67 -0.50
CA GLY A 117 19.16 -8.65 0.96
C GLY A 117 18.39 -9.88 1.47
N ILE A 118 17.27 -10.23 0.82
CA ILE A 118 16.50 -11.45 1.16
C ILE A 118 17.36 -12.71 1.01
N LYS A 119 18.20 -12.78 -0.03
CA LYS A 119 19.17 -13.87 -0.20
C LYS A 119 20.16 -13.92 0.97
N TYR A 120 20.73 -12.78 1.37
CA TYR A 120 21.70 -12.71 2.46
C TYR A 120 21.08 -13.16 3.79
N LEU A 121 19.86 -12.73 4.10
CA LEU A 121 19.14 -13.20 5.28
C LEU A 121 18.97 -14.73 5.26
N ASN A 122 18.54 -15.29 4.14
CA ASN A 122 18.37 -16.74 3.98
C ASN A 122 19.69 -17.49 4.07
N ASN A 123 20.82 -16.92 3.62
CA ASN A 123 22.14 -17.53 3.76
C ASN A 123 22.46 -17.85 5.23
N TYR A 124 22.18 -16.89 6.13
CA TYR A 124 22.36 -17.03 7.57
C TYR A 124 21.36 -18.00 8.21
N TRP A 125 20.07 -17.87 7.89
CA TRP A 125 19.02 -18.67 8.52
C TRP A 125 18.96 -20.12 8.02
N ARG A 126 19.38 -20.38 6.78
CA ARG A 126 19.31 -21.70 6.14
C ARG A 126 20.67 -22.40 6.06
N LYS A 127 21.73 -21.81 6.61
CA LYS A 127 23.09 -22.38 6.60
C LYS A 127 23.54 -22.75 5.18
N VAL A 128 23.42 -21.81 4.24
CA VAL A 128 23.64 -22.06 2.81
C VAL A 128 25.13 -22.25 2.51
N SER A 129 25.51 -23.39 1.93
CA SER A 129 26.90 -23.72 1.62
C SER A 129 27.59 -22.66 0.73
N GLY A 130 28.81 -22.28 1.10
CA GLY A 130 29.61 -21.29 0.38
C GLY A 130 29.23 -19.83 0.64
N SER A 131 28.25 -19.57 1.50
CA SER A 131 27.90 -18.23 1.98
C SER A 131 28.53 -17.92 3.35
N PRO A 132 28.57 -16.64 3.79
CA PRO A 132 28.98 -16.30 5.16
C PRO A 132 28.14 -16.96 6.26
N GLY A 133 26.91 -17.38 5.95
CA GLY A 133 26.03 -18.10 6.87
C GLY A 133 26.34 -19.60 7.04
N PHE A 134 27.32 -20.15 6.30
CA PHE A 134 27.75 -21.55 6.42
C PHE A 134 28.69 -21.79 7.61
N GLY A 135 28.28 -21.37 8.81
CA GLY A 135 29.03 -21.60 10.05
C GLY A 135 28.82 -22.98 10.66
N ASP A 136 29.18 -23.16 11.92
CA ASP A 136 29.10 -24.46 12.62
C ASP A 136 27.71 -24.76 13.22
N GLY A 137 26.86 -23.73 13.32
CA GLY A 137 25.49 -23.79 13.85
C GLY A 137 24.48 -24.62 13.06
N VAL A 138 23.21 -24.43 13.39
CA VAL A 138 22.10 -25.21 12.81
C VAL A 138 21.45 -24.52 11.60
N ASP A 139 20.81 -25.31 10.72
CA ASP A 139 19.82 -24.76 9.78
C ASP A 139 18.53 -24.48 10.58
N MET A 140 18.08 -23.22 10.62
CA MET A 140 16.90 -22.81 11.37
C MET A 140 15.58 -23.35 10.78
N LYS A 141 15.62 -23.93 9.57
CA LYS A 141 14.46 -24.45 8.84
C LYS A 141 13.36 -23.41 8.58
N ILE A 142 13.73 -22.13 8.56
CA ILE A 142 12.85 -21.00 8.24
C ILE A 142 13.46 -20.25 7.05
N GLU A 143 12.68 -20.08 5.99
CA GLU A 143 13.06 -19.34 4.78
C GLU A 143 12.14 -18.13 4.58
N PHE A 144 12.74 -16.99 4.28
CA PHE A 144 12.04 -15.74 4.04
C PHE A 144 11.84 -15.53 2.55
N VAL A 145 10.62 -15.25 2.15
CA VAL A 145 10.22 -15.22 0.75
C VAL A 145 9.42 -13.96 0.49
N LEU A 146 9.81 -13.17 -0.52
CA LEU A 146 9.02 -12.01 -0.92
C LEU A 146 7.59 -12.43 -1.28
N ALA A 147 6.61 -11.68 -0.78
CA ALA A 147 5.21 -11.90 -1.06
C ALA A 147 4.95 -11.84 -2.57
N ILE A 148 4.07 -12.72 -3.05
CA ILE A 148 3.67 -12.77 -4.46
C ILE A 148 2.20 -12.42 -4.68
N GLN A 149 1.46 -12.27 -3.59
CA GLN A 149 0.10 -11.74 -3.55
C GLN A 149 0.08 -10.49 -2.65
N ASP A 150 -0.58 -9.42 -3.09
CA ASP A 150 -0.81 -8.21 -2.29
C ASP A 150 -2.07 -8.32 -1.39
N GLU A 151 -2.35 -7.30 -0.58
CA GLU A 151 -3.51 -7.27 0.31
C GLU A 151 -4.87 -7.35 -0.40
N ASN A 152 -4.91 -6.97 -1.68
CA ASN A 152 -6.10 -7.00 -2.53
C ASN A 152 -6.22 -8.30 -3.33
N GLY A 153 -5.27 -9.22 -3.18
CA GLY A 153 -5.27 -10.50 -3.85
C GLY A 153 -4.70 -10.47 -5.28
N ASN A 154 -3.96 -9.43 -5.67
CA ASN A 154 -3.30 -9.34 -6.97
C ASN A 154 -1.85 -9.84 -6.90
N CYS A 155 -1.24 -10.16 -8.04
CA CYS A 155 0.19 -10.45 -8.07
C CYS A 155 1.02 -9.23 -7.66
N THR A 156 2.05 -9.45 -6.86
CA THR A 156 3.03 -8.43 -6.45
C THR A 156 4.46 -8.96 -6.52
N THR A 157 5.43 -8.06 -6.45
CA THR A 157 6.86 -8.37 -6.26
C THR A 157 7.24 -8.49 -4.79
N GLY A 158 6.34 -8.12 -3.86
CA GLY A 158 6.62 -8.03 -2.43
C GLY A 158 7.52 -6.84 -2.06
N ILE A 159 7.75 -5.93 -3.01
CA ILE A 159 8.53 -4.71 -2.84
C ILE A 159 7.57 -3.53 -2.91
N ASP A 160 7.46 -2.83 -1.80
CA ASP A 160 6.68 -1.61 -1.68
C ASP A 160 7.63 -0.40 -1.62
N ARG A 161 7.36 0.65 -2.38
CA ARG A 161 8.26 1.81 -2.52
C ARG A 161 7.55 3.06 -2.05
N VAL A 162 8.07 3.65 -0.97
CA VAL A 162 7.42 4.76 -0.28
C VAL A 162 8.25 6.02 -0.46
N ASN A 163 7.67 7.01 -1.15
CA ASN A 163 8.34 8.29 -1.39
C ASN A 163 8.20 9.22 -0.16
N MET A 164 9.29 9.33 0.60
CA MET A 164 9.40 10.13 1.82
C MET A 164 9.96 11.54 1.58
N SER A 165 10.18 11.97 0.32
CA SER A 165 10.73 13.30 0.00
C SER A 165 9.88 14.47 0.53
N GLY A 166 8.58 14.26 0.71
CA GLY A 166 7.65 15.22 1.29
C GLY A 166 7.65 15.28 2.82
N VAL A 167 8.53 14.52 3.49
CA VAL A 167 8.56 14.36 4.95
C VAL A 167 9.86 14.91 5.53
N PRO A 168 9.91 16.21 5.91
CA PRO A 168 11.16 16.88 6.28
C PRO A 168 11.92 16.22 7.43
N ALA A 169 11.21 15.67 8.43
CA ALA A 169 11.80 14.97 9.56
C ALA A 169 12.58 13.72 9.13
N TYR A 170 12.00 12.92 8.23
CA TYR A 170 12.67 11.72 7.69
C TYR A 170 13.85 12.09 6.78
N VAL A 171 13.65 13.07 5.88
CA VAL A 171 14.70 13.48 4.94
C VAL A 171 15.93 14.03 5.67
N SER A 172 15.71 14.75 6.78
CA SER A 172 16.79 15.44 7.50
C SER A 172 17.48 14.56 8.54
N ASN A 173 16.78 13.65 9.19
CA ASN A 173 17.31 12.92 10.37
C ASN A 173 16.93 11.43 10.40
N GLY A 174 16.30 10.90 9.35
CA GLY A 174 15.84 9.50 9.31
C GLY A 174 14.79 9.17 10.36
N VAL A 175 14.87 7.95 10.90
CA VAL A 175 13.97 7.42 11.93
C VAL A 175 14.48 7.79 13.32
N ASN A 176 13.61 8.30 14.19
CA ASN A 176 13.95 8.73 15.54
C ASN A 176 13.56 7.66 16.57
N ARG A 177 14.55 7.25 17.36
CA ARG A 177 14.38 6.38 18.51
C ARG A 177 14.24 7.19 19.80
N SER A 178 15.08 8.20 20.03
CA SER A 178 15.23 8.75 21.39
C SER A 178 15.41 10.26 21.58
N SER A 179 15.51 11.11 20.54
CA SER A 179 15.44 12.61 20.64
C SER A 179 15.97 13.39 19.41
N THR A 180 16.11 12.78 18.24
CA THR A 180 16.87 13.35 17.11
C THR A 180 16.05 14.18 16.11
N ASN A 181 14.80 14.55 16.43
CA ASN A 181 13.86 15.24 15.52
C ASN A 181 13.62 14.52 14.16
N GLY A 182 14.01 13.25 14.05
CA GLY A 182 13.59 12.36 12.94
C GLY A 182 12.13 11.93 13.09
N ILE A 183 11.62 11.22 12.07
CA ILE A 183 10.25 10.70 12.12
C ILE A 183 10.14 9.61 13.20
N PRO A 184 9.11 9.59 14.05
CA PRO A 184 8.87 8.49 14.99
C PRO A 184 8.70 7.14 14.27
N ASP A 185 9.07 6.03 14.92
CA ASP A 185 8.83 4.67 14.40
C ASP A 185 7.34 4.39 14.17
N TYR A 186 6.54 4.56 15.23
CA TYR A 186 5.09 4.36 15.21
C TYR A 186 4.40 5.26 16.22
N ASP A 187 3.37 5.99 15.80
CA ASP A 187 2.51 6.81 16.64
C ASP A 187 1.06 6.29 16.54
N ALA A 188 0.44 5.87 17.64
CA ALA A 188 -0.87 5.22 17.62
C ALA A 188 -2.05 6.20 17.45
N THR A 189 -1.79 7.44 17.05
CA THR A 189 -2.77 8.54 17.02
C THR A 189 -3.61 8.59 15.74
N GLY A 190 -3.29 7.77 14.72
CA GLY A 190 -4.13 7.55 13.54
C GLY A 190 -4.05 8.64 12.47
N GLY A 191 -3.13 9.60 12.59
CA GLY A 191 -2.71 10.50 11.51
C GLY A 191 -1.34 10.06 11.00
N VAL A 192 -1.04 10.21 9.70
CA VAL A 192 0.24 9.76 9.08
C VAL A 192 1.43 10.58 9.61
N ASN A 193 1.89 10.25 10.82
CA ASN A 193 2.87 11.01 11.59
C ASN A 193 4.13 10.19 11.90
N SER A 194 4.12 8.89 11.61
CA SER A 194 5.20 7.95 11.92
C SER A 194 5.57 7.04 10.75
N LEU A 195 6.78 6.47 10.77
CA LEU A 195 7.36 5.69 9.68
C LEU A 195 6.41 4.58 9.17
N LYS A 196 5.86 3.78 10.10
CA LYS A 196 5.06 2.61 9.76
C LYS A 196 3.63 2.93 9.34
N GLU A 197 3.14 4.15 9.63
CA GLU A 197 1.86 4.62 9.12
C GLU A 197 1.92 5.06 7.65
N TYR A 198 3.12 5.37 7.12
CA TYR A 198 3.28 5.65 5.69
C TYR A 198 3.11 4.40 4.82
N SER A 199 3.48 3.23 5.34
CA SER A 199 3.15 1.95 4.72
C SER A 199 3.33 0.80 5.69
N VAL A 200 2.33 -0.07 5.74
CA VAL A 200 2.32 -1.34 6.45
C VAL A 200 1.33 -2.25 5.75
N TRP A 201 1.68 -3.51 5.52
CA TRP A 201 0.72 -4.53 5.08
C TRP A 201 0.26 -5.35 6.28
N ASP A 202 -0.91 -5.98 6.17
CA ASP A 202 -1.55 -6.82 7.20
C ASP A 202 -0.51 -7.69 7.94
N PRO A 203 -0.14 -7.32 9.18
CA PRO A 203 0.95 -7.97 9.92
C PRO A 203 0.61 -9.40 10.34
N THR A 204 -0.63 -9.85 10.12
CA THR A 204 -1.01 -11.26 10.31
C THR A 204 -0.67 -12.12 9.10
N LYS A 205 -0.52 -11.52 7.91
CA LYS A 205 -0.28 -12.20 6.64
C LYS A 205 1.12 -11.99 6.09
N TYR A 206 1.76 -10.88 6.43
CA TYR A 206 3.08 -10.49 5.93
C TYR A 206 3.98 -10.11 7.09
N TYR A 207 5.25 -10.52 7.02
CA TYR A 207 6.28 -9.96 7.87
C TYR A 207 6.80 -8.67 7.21
N ASN A 208 6.54 -7.52 7.83
CA ASN A 208 6.90 -6.21 7.30
C ASN A 208 8.36 -5.84 7.61
N VAL A 209 9.07 -5.33 6.62
CA VAL A 209 10.48 -4.91 6.73
C VAL A 209 10.63 -3.52 6.15
N TRP A 210 10.99 -2.54 6.97
CA TRP A 210 11.25 -1.17 6.51
C TRP A 210 12.74 -0.96 6.31
N ILE A 211 13.12 -0.58 5.10
CA ILE A 211 14.49 -0.28 4.72
C ILE A 211 14.66 1.22 4.70
N VAL A 212 15.57 1.72 5.53
CA VAL A 212 15.74 3.15 5.78
C VAL A 212 17.20 3.59 5.63
N ASP A 213 17.41 4.87 5.35
CA ASP A 213 18.75 5.43 5.16
C ASP A 213 19.47 5.69 6.49
N GLU A 214 18.75 6.20 7.48
CA GLU A 214 19.30 6.71 8.75
C GLU A 214 18.39 6.36 9.94
N ILE A 215 19.03 6.05 11.08
CA ILE A 215 18.39 5.90 12.40
C ILE A 215 19.14 6.81 13.36
N ASP A 216 18.41 7.64 14.11
CA ASP A 216 18.94 8.67 15.00
C ASP A 216 19.99 9.58 14.32
N ASN A 217 19.68 10.01 13.09
CA ASN A 217 20.55 10.84 12.25
C ASN A 217 21.94 10.21 11.99
N LYS A 218 22.01 8.88 11.97
CA LYS A 218 23.24 8.12 11.71
C LYS A 218 22.99 6.93 10.80
N ASN A 219 24.05 6.54 10.11
CA ASN A 219 24.14 5.34 9.29
C ASN A 219 25.55 4.73 9.38
N CYS A 220 25.81 3.67 8.60
CA CYS A 220 27.08 2.93 8.61
C CYS A 220 28.32 3.79 8.25
N PHE A 221 28.12 4.99 7.72
CA PHE A 221 29.20 5.90 7.30
C PHE A 221 29.39 7.10 8.25
N SER A 222 28.55 7.24 9.27
CA SER A 222 28.53 8.40 10.16
C SER A 222 29.70 8.46 11.15
N GLY A 223 30.41 7.34 11.35
CA GLY A 223 31.49 7.20 12.33
C GLY A 223 30.99 7.15 13.79
N GLY A 224 31.68 6.39 14.63
CA GLY A 224 31.25 6.15 16.03
C GLY A 224 30.06 5.19 16.15
N SER A 225 29.38 5.20 17.30
CA SER A 225 28.24 4.31 17.59
C SER A 225 26.99 4.71 16.81
N TYR A 226 26.31 3.73 16.20
CA TYR A 226 25.04 3.86 15.50
C TYR A 226 24.22 2.58 15.65
N THR A 227 22.89 2.69 15.52
CA THR A 227 21.97 1.56 15.47
C THR A 227 21.75 1.12 14.03
N ALA A 228 22.00 -0.14 13.74
CA ALA A 228 21.93 -0.70 12.39
C ALA A 228 20.53 -1.27 12.06
N GLY A 229 19.78 -1.68 13.08
CA GLY A 229 18.42 -2.14 12.94
C GLY A 229 17.70 -2.33 14.27
N TYR A 230 16.43 -2.73 14.20
CA TYR A 230 15.63 -3.21 15.33
C TYR A 230 14.44 -4.02 14.83
N ALA A 231 13.90 -4.90 15.68
CA ALA A 231 12.69 -5.65 15.42
C ALA A 231 11.74 -5.65 16.62
N TYR A 232 10.46 -5.93 16.33
CA TYR A 232 9.48 -6.21 17.36
C TYR A 232 9.37 -7.71 17.63
N TYR A 233 9.40 -8.09 18.91
CA TYR A 233 9.18 -9.46 19.38
C TYR A 233 7.88 -10.07 18.85
N ALA A 234 7.83 -11.40 18.76
CA ALA A 234 6.69 -12.18 18.26
C ALA A 234 5.34 -11.85 18.95
N SER A 235 5.38 -11.34 20.17
CA SER A 235 4.19 -10.84 20.89
C SER A 235 3.50 -9.62 20.24
N SER A 236 4.15 -9.00 19.26
CA SER A 236 3.62 -7.88 18.49
C SER A 236 2.82 -8.34 17.28
N HIS A 237 2.77 -9.65 17.00
CA HIS A 237 2.07 -10.21 15.84
C HIS A 237 0.64 -9.66 15.69
N GLY A 238 0.32 -9.18 14.49
CA GLY A 238 -0.97 -8.55 14.17
C GLY A 238 -1.12 -7.08 14.62
N GLN A 239 -0.09 -6.46 15.19
CA GLN A 239 -0.07 -5.02 15.45
C GLN A 239 0.55 -4.27 14.27
N LEU A 240 0.04 -3.06 13.96
CA LEU A 240 0.52 -2.25 12.83
C LEU A 240 2.02 -1.86 12.91
N TYR A 241 2.62 -1.96 14.08
CA TYR A 241 4.06 -1.71 14.27
C TYR A 241 4.94 -2.96 14.19
N ASP A 242 4.35 -4.15 13.98
CA ASP A 242 5.09 -5.41 13.94
C ASP A 242 5.93 -5.57 12.67
N GLY A 243 7.19 -5.95 12.86
CA GLY A 243 8.18 -6.11 11.81
C GLY A 243 9.57 -5.64 12.23
N SER A 244 10.44 -5.42 11.25
CA SER A 244 11.83 -4.99 11.45
C SER A 244 12.16 -3.74 10.65
N VAL A 245 13.06 -2.91 11.19
CA VAL A 245 13.62 -1.75 10.50
C VAL A 245 15.12 -1.96 10.37
N VAL A 246 15.66 -1.77 9.17
CA VAL A 246 17.06 -2.06 8.85
C VAL A 246 17.66 -0.96 8.00
N LEU A 247 18.89 -0.56 8.30
CA LEU A 247 19.63 0.38 7.46
C LEU A 247 19.97 -0.24 6.09
N ILE A 248 19.82 0.55 5.01
CA ILE A 248 20.18 0.16 3.64
C ILE A 248 21.62 -0.39 3.58
N CYS A 249 22.56 0.28 4.24
CA CYS A 249 23.97 -0.08 4.19
C CYS A 249 24.29 -1.43 4.84
N SER A 250 23.58 -1.81 5.90
CA SER A 250 23.68 -3.14 6.51
C SER A 250 22.93 -4.18 5.70
N TYR A 251 21.74 -3.83 5.21
CA TYR A 251 20.90 -4.71 4.39
C TYR A 251 21.59 -5.21 3.11
N LEU A 252 22.42 -4.37 2.48
CA LEU A 252 23.12 -4.67 1.23
C LEU A 252 24.51 -5.28 1.42
N ASN A 253 24.94 -5.54 2.65
CA ASN A 253 26.24 -6.14 2.94
C ASN A 253 26.09 -7.60 3.35
N GLU A 254 26.52 -8.55 2.51
CA GLU A 254 26.40 -9.99 2.77
C GLU A 254 27.15 -10.45 4.03
N THR A 255 28.15 -9.71 4.50
CA THR A 255 28.89 -10.06 5.72
C THR A 255 28.30 -9.44 6.98
N ASP A 256 27.31 -8.55 6.85
CA ASP A 256 26.66 -7.90 7.99
C ASP A 256 25.51 -8.79 8.49
N VAL A 257 25.61 -9.21 9.75
CA VAL A 257 24.64 -10.09 10.40
C VAL A 257 23.44 -9.35 10.99
N THR A 258 23.41 -8.01 10.94
CA THR A 258 22.40 -7.17 11.59
C THR A 258 21.00 -7.66 11.32
N TRP A 259 20.62 -7.86 10.05
CA TRP A 259 19.24 -8.26 9.77
C TRP A 259 18.96 -9.68 10.25
N ALA A 260 19.92 -10.60 10.15
CA ALA A 260 19.76 -11.95 10.71
C ALA A 260 19.56 -11.92 12.24
N HIS A 261 20.28 -11.04 12.94
CA HIS A 261 20.14 -10.75 14.37
C HIS A 261 18.76 -10.17 14.70
N GLU A 262 18.30 -9.13 13.99
CA GLU A 262 16.97 -8.55 14.23
C GLU A 262 15.84 -9.55 13.98
N MET A 263 16.00 -10.41 12.98
CA MET A 263 15.05 -11.49 12.73
C MET A 263 15.06 -12.51 13.88
N GLY A 264 16.17 -12.69 14.60
CA GLY A 264 16.20 -13.51 15.81
C GLY A 264 15.23 -12.97 16.86
N HIS A 265 15.27 -11.66 17.14
CA HIS A 265 14.31 -11.01 18.01
C HIS A 265 12.87 -11.09 17.51
N ALA A 266 12.67 -10.92 16.19
CA ALA A 266 11.36 -11.05 15.58
C ALA A 266 10.70 -12.41 15.84
N PHE A 267 11.52 -13.46 15.98
CA PHE A 267 11.13 -14.83 16.33
C PHE A 267 11.43 -15.19 17.79
N ASN A 268 11.49 -14.17 18.65
CA ASN A 268 11.52 -14.27 20.11
C ASN A 268 12.81 -14.80 20.73
N LEU A 269 13.95 -14.63 20.05
CA LEU A 269 15.27 -14.76 20.67
C LEU A 269 15.63 -13.47 21.40
N LEU A 270 16.16 -13.62 22.61
CA LEU A 270 16.75 -12.51 23.36
C LEU A 270 18.23 -12.37 22.97
N HIS A 271 18.87 -11.27 23.37
CA HIS A 271 20.32 -11.20 23.36
C HIS A 271 20.89 -12.32 24.24
N THR A 272 22.00 -12.96 23.85
CA THR A 272 22.59 -14.06 24.66
C THR A 272 23.07 -13.60 26.04
N PHE A 273 23.31 -12.29 26.19
CA PHE A 273 23.66 -11.61 27.44
C PHE A 273 22.47 -10.90 28.09
N ASP A 274 21.23 -11.27 27.77
CA ASP A 274 20.05 -10.59 28.30
C ASP A 274 20.09 -10.44 29.82
N ASP A 275 19.58 -9.32 30.33
CA ASP A 275 19.54 -9.01 31.76
C ASP A 275 20.91 -8.77 32.43
N ASP A 276 22.00 -8.57 31.67
CA ASP A 276 23.31 -8.19 32.21
C ASP A 276 23.32 -6.77 32.81
N ASP A 277 24.09 -6.56 33.89
CA ASP A 277 24.26 -5.23 34.52
C ASP A 277 25.70 -4.76 34.32
N THR A 278 25.93 -3.95 33.29
CA THR A 278 27.26 -3.38 32.99
C THR A 278 27.31 -1.86 33.06
N ASN A 279 26.30 -1.21 33.65
CA ASN A 279 26.31 0.25 33.87
C ASN A 279 27.16 0.70 35.07
N GLY A 280 27.91 -0.21 35.71
CA GLY A 280 29.04 0.15 36.58
C GLY A 280 28.70 0.61 37.99
N ASP A 281 27.46 0.46 38.46
CA ASP A 281 27.04 0.88 39.81
C ASP A 281 27.05 -0.25 40.86
N ASP A 282 27.21 -1.53 40.47
CA ASP A 282 27.15 -2.64 41.41
C ASP A 282 28.49 -3.41 41.56
N VAL A 283 28.83 -3.75 42.81
CA VAL A 283 30.08 -4.45 43.21
C VAL A 283 30.04 -5.94 42.79
N VAL A 284 28.88 -6.43 42.35
CA VAL A 284 28.67 -7.80 41.87
C VAL A 284 28.33 -7.76 40.39
N VAL A 285 29.23 -8.25 39.53
CA VAL A 285 28.99 -8.30 38.09
C VAL A 285 27.93 -9.36 37.77
N LYS A 286 26.75 -8.93 37.31
CA LYS A 286 25.64 -9.82 36.91
C LYS A 286 25.91 -10.43 35.53
N CYS A 287 25.84 -11.75 35.44
CA CYS A 287 25.91 -12.49 34.17
C CYS A 287 24.54 -12.48 33.50
N GLY A 288 24.51 -12.18 32.21
CA GLY A 288 23.30 -12.27 31.39
C GLY A 288 22.99 -13.71 30.97
N ASP A 289 21.72 -13.97 30.69
CA ASP A 289 21.19 -15.29 30.34
C ASP A 289 19.93 -15.14 29.49
N ASP A 290 19.93 -15.67 28.26
CA ASP A 290 18.77 -15.68 27.37
C ASP A 290 17.76 -16.80 27.71
N GLY A 291 18.08 -17.66 28.68
CA GLY A 291 17.26 -18.76 29.12
C GLY A 291 17.24 -19.95 28.16
N ILE A 292 18.18 -20.02 27.22
CA ILE A 292 18.33 -21.12 26.27
C ILE A 292 19.50 -22.01 26.71
N ALA A 293 19.28 -23.32 26.80
CA ALA A 293 20.22 -24.22 27.50
C ALA A 293 21.56 -24.43 26.77
N ASP A 294 21.60 -24.27 25.44
CA ASP A 294 22.80 -24.46 24.62
C ASP A 294 23.50 -23.14 24.24
N THR A 295 23.12 -22.04 24.89
CA THR A 295 23.80 -20.74 24.88
C THR A 295 24.36 -20.48 26.29
N PRO A 296 25.68 -20.33 26.46
CA PRO A 296 26.26 -20.14 27.79
C PRO A 296 25.92 -18.77 28.35
N LYS A 297 25.66 -18.69 29.66
CA LYS A 297 25.54 -17.40 30.36
C LYS A 297 26.84 -16.62 30.23
N HIS A 298 26.78 -15.32 29.95
CA HIS A 298 27.97 -14.52 29.75
C HIS A 298 27.74 -13.04 30.05
N LYS A 299 28.84 -12.28 30.09
CA LYS A 299 28.78 -10.81 30.15
C LYS A 299 28.72 -10.27 28.74
N ARG A 300 28.04 -9.14 28.53
CA ARG A 300 28.02 -8.48 27.23
C ARG A 300 29.43 -8.20 26.75
N THR A 301 29.70 -8.64 25.52
CA THR A 301 31.02 -8.61 24.88
C THR A 301 31.58 -7.18 24.76
N SER A 302 30.72 -6.15 24.76
CA SER A 302 31.10 -4.73 24.77
C SER A 302 31.83 -4.26 26.02
N SER A 303 31.62 -4.94 27.15
CA SER A 303 32.04 -4.49 28.49
C SER A 303 33.29 -5.22 28.99
N ILE A 304 33.86 -6.13 28.19
CA ILE A 304 35.10 -6.86 28.48
C ILE A 304 36.27 -6.03 27.94
N SER A 305 37.28 -5.74 28.78
CA SER A 305 38.50 -5.02 28.36
C SER A 305 39.73 -5.95 28.38
N PRO A 306 40.56 -5.97 27.33
CA PRO A 306 40.44 -5.21 26.08
C PRO A 306 39.23 -5.68 25.26
N SER A 307 38.52 -4.77 24.59
CA SER A 307 37.29 -5.13 23.90
C SER A 307 37.58 -6.07 22.72
N ILE A 308 37.14 -7.32 22.91
CA ILE A 308 37.45 -8.47 22.08
C ILE A 308 36.63 -8.54 20.79
N TYR A 309 36.01 -7.43 20.37
CA TYR A 309 35.09 -7.34 19.23
C TYR A 309 35.60 -7.95 17.91
N PHE A 310 36.92 -8.11 17.77
CA PHE A 310 37.56 -8.65 16.56
C PHE A 310 38.51 -9.82 16.82
N ASN A 311 38.78 -10.17 18.08
CA ASN A 311 39.68 -11.27 18.38
C ASN A 311 38.88 -12.57 18.56
N CYS A 312 38.56 -13.21 17.44
CA CYS A 312 37.90 -14.52 17.41
C CYS A 312 38.79 -15.67 17.93
N THR A 313 39.93 -15.36 18.54
CA THR A 313 40.86 -16.34 19.13
C THR A 313 41.14 -16.08 20.61
N ASN A 314 40.29 -15.33 21.33
CA ASN A 314 40.50 -15.10 22.77
C ASN A 314 40.36 -16.42 23.56
N SER A 315 41.31 -16.68 24.47
CA SER A 315 41.34 -17.85 25.34
C SER A 315 40.86 -17.57 26.77
N ASP A 316 40.38 -16.37 27.08
CA ASP A 316 39.90 -16.05 28.43
C ASP A 316 38.66 -16.89 28.79
N ALA A 317 38.67 -17.50 29.97
CA ALA A 317 37.54 -18.32 30.43
C ALA A 317 36.32 -17.44 30.73
N ASN A 318 35.16 -17.76 30.16
CA ASN A 318 33.88 -17.17 30.54
C ASN A 318 33.52 -17.65 31.96
N ALA A 319 33.67 -16.74 32.92
CA ALA A 319 33.45 -17.01 34.34
C ALA A 319 31.95 -17.10 34.73
N CYS A 320 31.02 -16.77 33.82
CA CYS A 320 29.59 -16.77 34.10
C CYS A 320 28.95 -18.15 34.02
N ASP A 321 29.54 -19.07 33.26
CA ASP A 321 29.10 -20.45 33.18
C ASP A 321 30.29 -21.41 33.06
N PRO A 322 31.00 -21.68 34.18
CA PRO A 322 32.14 -22.59 34.19
C PRO A 322 31.73 -24.06 33.98
N THR A 323 30.43 -24.35 33.95
CA THR A 323 29.88 -25.69 33.76
C THR A 323 29.46 -25.98 32.32
N PHE A 324 29.35 -24.95 31.48
CA PHE A 324 28.93 -25.09 30.08
C PHE A 324 29.98 -25.82 29.25
N ASN A 325 29.80 -27.09 28.96
CA ASN A 325 30.87 -27.88 28.37
C ASN A 325 30.83 -28.00 26.84
N GLN A 326 29.73 -27.66 26.15
CA GLN A 326 29.66 -27.77 24.69
C GLN A 326 28.42 -27.12 24.07
N VAL A 327 28.58 -26.54 22.88
CA VAL A 327 27.47 -26.30 21.95
C VAL A 327 27.21 -27.60 21.18
N ILE A 328 25.94 -28.00 21.04
CA ILE A 328 25.55 -29.22 20.33
C ILE A 328 24.72 -28.83 19.11
N ASN A 329 25.17 -29.27 17.93
CA ASN A 329 24.38 -29.20 16.72
C ASN A 329 23.56 -30.50 16.56
N PRO A 330 22.23 -30.45 16.77
CA PRO A 330 21.36 -31.62 16.68
C PRO A 330 21.27 -32.24 15.28
N ASP A 331 21.63 -31.54 14.21
CA ASP A 331 21.45 -32.03 12.83
C ASP A 331 22.59 -32.94 12.37
N ASN A 332 23.81 -32.65 12.81
CA ASN A 332 25.03 -33.37 12.39
C ASN A 332 25.80 -34.00 13.57
N GLY A 333 25.35 -33.78 14.81
CA GLY A 333 26.03 -34.24 16.02
C GLY A 333 27.34 -33.52 16.30
N PHE A 334 27.64 -32.43 15.59
CA PHE A 334 28.83 -31.61 15.82
C PHE A 334 28.75 -31.01 17.22
N THR A 335 29.85 -31.12 17.95
CA THR A 335 30.02 -30.48 19.25
C THR A 335 31.22 -29.55 19.22
N ARG A 336 31.03 -28.31 19.66
CA ARG A 336 32.13 -27.36 19.88
C ARG A 336 32.32 -27.17 21.37
N ASN A 337 33.53 -27.45 21.84
CA ASN A 337 33.97 -27.20 23.20
C ASN A 337 35.26 -26.38 23.11
N SER A 338 35.16 -25.08 23.39
CA SER A 338 36.30 -24.17 23.38
C SER A 338 37.24 -24.37 24.57
N GLY A 339 36.82 -25.10 25.62
CA GLY A 339 37.51 -25.20 26.91
C GLY A 339 37.57 -23.89 27.70
N THR A 340 37.19 -22.78 27.08
CA THR A 340 37.18 -21.42 27.62
C THR A 340 35.76 -20.87 27.76
N HIS A 341 34.72 -21.60 27.34
CA HIS A 341 33.31 -21.25 27.50
C HIS A 341 32.89 -19.94 26.77
N GLN A 342 33.66 -19.49 25.78
CA GLN A 342 33.44 -18.28 24.98
C GLN A 342 32.58 -18.53 23.73
N ASP A 343 31.89 -19.67 23.65
CA ASP A 343 31.15 -20.09 22.46
C ASP A 343 29.97 -19.14 22.10
N HIS A 344 29.52 -18.31 23.04
CA HIS A 344 28.54 -17.25 22.78
C HIS A 344 29.03 -16.22 21.74
N MET A 345 30.34 -16.00 21.60
CA MET A 345 30.93 -15.05 20.65
C MET A 345 30.74 -15.44 19.18
N HIS A 346 30.25 -16.64 18.90
CA HIS A 346 29.88 -17.08 17.57
C HIS A 346 28.38 -16.96 17.31
N ASN A 347 27.59 -16.60 18.32
CA ASN A 347 26.15 -16.49 18.20
C ASN A 347 25.75 -15.21 17.46
N TYR A 348 24.78 -15.30 16.55
CA TYR A 348 24.22 -14.11 15.88
C TYR A 348 23.50 -13.16 16.83
N MET A 349 23.04 -13.62 18.01
CA MET A 349 22.35 -12.80 19.02
C MET A 349 23.31 -12.12 20.03
N ASP A 350 24.62 -12.16 19.77
CA ASP A 350 25.65 -11.39 20.49
C ASP A 350 26.09 -10.17 19.63
N TYR A 351 26.78 -9.19 20.22
CA TYR A 351 27.30 -7.99 19.56
C TYR A 351 28.78 -8.12 19.16
N THR A 352 29.14 -9.30 18.69
CA THR A 352 30.52 -9.68 18.34
C THR A 352 30.73 -9.60 16.83
N GLY A 353 31.95 -9.27 16.39
CA GLY A 353 32.34 -9.37 14.98
C GLY A 353 32.60 -10.80 14.49
N CYS A 354 32.47 -11.79 15.37
CA CYS A 354 32.82 -13.20 15.13
C CYS A 354 31.60 -14.13 14.96
N SER A 355 30.40 -13.57 14.86
CA SER A 355 29.15 -14.35 14.77
C SER A 355 29.08 -15.18 13.50
N THR A 356 28.78 -16.46 13.64
CA THR A 356 28.69 -17.45 12.56
C THR A 356 27.52 -18.43 12.72
N GLU A 357 26.71 -18.33 13.78
CA GLU A 357 25.70 -19.36 14.05
C GLU A 357 24.49 -18.96 14.90
N PHE A 358 23.42 -19.76 14.73
CA PHE A 358 22.40 -20.02 15.73
C PHE A 358 22.57 -21.42 16.31
N THR A 359 22.07 -21.64 17.53
CA THR A 359 22.09 -22.94 18.23
C THR A 359 20.81 -23.75 18.01
N GLY A 360 20.83 -25.03 18.39
CA GLY A 360 19.66 -25.92 18.30
C GLY A 360 18.52 -25.50 19.25
N GLY A 361 18.86 -24.99 20.42
CA GLY A 361 17.92 -24.41 21.38
C GLY A 361 17.25 -23.16 20.83
N GLN A 362 18.02 -22.26 20.20
CA GLN A 362 17.47 -21.09 19.52
C GLN A 362 16.49 -21.49 18.41
N ARG A 363 16.82 -22.49 17.59
CA ARG A 363 15.85 -23.03 16.60
C ARG A 363 14.56 -23.53 17.23
N THR A 364 14.65 -24.14 18.41
CA THR A 364 13.47 -24.65 19.13
C THR A 364 12.58 -23.49 19.60
N VAL A 365 13.18 -22.42 20.12
CA VAL A 365 12.47 -21.20 20.53
C VAL A 365 11.81 -20.52 19.34
N THR A 366 12.54 -20.31 18.23
CA THR A 366 11.97 -19.66 17.04
C THR A 366 10.84 -20.49 16.41
N SER A 367 10.98 -21.82 16.38
CA SER A 367 9.92 -22.73 15.91
C SER A 367 8.68 -22.68 16.81
N ALA A 368 8.87 -22.56 18.13
CA ALA A 368 7.76 -22.40 19.09
C ALA A 368 7.08 -21.03 18.91
N ALA A 369 7.83 -19.95 18.72
CA ALA A 369 7.28 -18.62 18.45
C ALA A 369 6.49 -18.59 17.13
N LEU A 370 7.01 -19.24 16.09
CA LEU A 370 6.34 -19.39 14.80
C LEU A 370 5.03 -20.19 14.92
N SER A 371 5.05 -21.34 15.59
CA SER A 371 3.85 -22.18 15.72
C SER A 371 2.80 -21.67 16.70
N THR A 372 3.14 -20.74 17.60
CA THR A 372 2.19 -20.18 18.58
C THR A 372 1.71 -18.79 18.24
N GLN A 373 2.62 -17.82 18.09
CA GLN A 373 2.27 -16.42 17.90
C GLN A 373 2.12 -16.07 16.43
N ARG A 374 3.05 -16.55 15.59
CA ARG A 374 3.14 -16.18 14.17
C ARG A 374 2.59 -17.25 13.22
N ALA A 375 1.71 -18.12 13.71
CA ALA A 375 1.24 -19.30 12.97
C ALA A 375 0.49 -18.93 11.68
N SER A 376 -0.13 -17.75 11.63
CA SER A 376 -0.84 -17.26 10.45
C SER A 376 0.07 -17.00 9.25
N PHE A 377 1.38 -16.84 9.43
CA PHE A 377 2.32 -16.77 8.30
C PHE A 377 2.37 -18.09 7.51
N LEU A 378 2.20 -19.24 8.18
CA LEU A 378 2.23 -20.56 7.55
C LEU A 378 0.97 -20.87 6.74
N THR A 379 -0.13 -20.16 7.01
CA THR A 379 -1.41 -20.30 6.31
C THR A 379 -1.74 -19.08 5.45
N SER A 380 -0.83 -18.12 5.38
CA SER A 380 -1.01 -16.87 4.64
C SER A 380 -1.14 -17.15 3.15
N PRO A 381 -2.11 -16.54 2.45
CA PRO A 381 -2.23 -16.69 1.01
C PRO A 381 -1.14 -15.88 0.26
N ALA A 382 -0.34 -15.07 0.96
CA ALA A 382 0.73 -14.23 0.40
C ALA A 382 1.74 -14.95 -0.52
N LEU A 383 1.93 -16.26 -0.32
CA LEU A 383 2.80 -17.12 -1.15
C LEU A 383 2.03 -18.00 -2.14
N THR A 384 0.72 -17.80 -2.25
CA THR A 384 -0.16 -18.53 -3.17
C THR A 384 -0.30 -17.75 -4.47
N PRO A 385 0.01 -18.36 -5.63
CA PRO A 385 -0.17 -17.70 -6.93
C PRO A 385 -1.61 -17.30 -7.18
N THR A 386 -1.82 -16.09 -7.70
CA THR A 386 -3.15 -15.52 -8.02
C THR A 386 -3.48 -15.53 -9.51
N ALA A 387 -2.49 -15.83 -10.34
CA ALA A 387 -2.58 -15.93 -11.79
C ALA A 387 -1.53 -16.91 -12.31
N ARG A 388 -1.55 -17.18 -13.62
CA ARG A 388 -0.43 -17.88 -14.27
C ARG A 388 0.87 -17.09 -14.09
N ALA A 389 1.97 -17.79 -13.86
CA ALA A 389 3.28 -17.15 -13.79
C ALA A 389 3.60 -16.44 -15.11
N THR A 390 4.25 -15.28 -15.02
CA THR A 390 4.92 -14.69 -16.19
C THR A 390 6.36 -15.10 -16.11
N VAL A 391 6.81 -15.89 -17.09
CA VAL A 391 8.13 -16.50 -17.03
C VAL A 391 9.21 -15.54 -17.50
N PHE A 392 10.21 -15.35 -16.65
CA PHE A 392 11.45 -14.65 -16.99
C PHE A 392 12.64 -15.33 -16.34
N PHE A 393 13.82 -15.23 -16.95
CA PHE A 393 15.02 -15.79 -16.37
C PHE A 393 16.30 -15.12 -16.86
N THR A 394 17.38 -15.25 -16.10
CA THR A 394 18.74 -14.86 -16.46
C THR A 394 19.73 -16.01 -16.26
N SER A 395 20.98 -15.80 -16.67
CA SER A 395 22.06 -16.77 -16.50
C SER A 395 23.35 -16.05 -16.10
N SER A 396 24.20 -16.73 -15.32
CA SER A 396 25.48 -16.17 -14.84
C SER A 396 26.49 -15.91 -15.97
N ALA A 397 26.33 -16.60 -17.10
CA ALA A 397 27.09 -16.40 -18.32
C ALA A 397 26.24 -16.77 -19.54
N THR A 398 26.59 -16.22 -20.70
CA THR A 398 26.02 -16.60 -22.01
C THR A 398 26.99 -17.40 -22.86
N ASN A 399 28.28 -17.46 -22.49
CA ASN A 399 29.27 -18.32 -23.14
C ASN A 399 30.19 -18.93 -22.09
N VAL A 400 30.47 -20.22 -22.25
CA VAL A 400 31.23 -21.01 -21.30
C VAL A 400 32.08 -22.05 -22.02
N CYS A 401 33.21 -22.43 -21.41
CA CYS A 401 33.98 -23.58 -21.89
C CYS A 401 33.35 -24.88 -21.40
N LEU A 402 33.53 -25.94 -22.17
CA LEU A 402 33.08 -27.28 -21.83
C LEU A 402 33.59 -27.68 -20.43
N GLY A 403 32.70 -28.23 -19.61
CA GLY A 403 33.01 -28.64 -18.23
C GLY A 403 32.84 -27.54 -17.17
N ASN A 404 32.71 -26.27 -17.56
CA ASN A 404 32.38 -25.20 -16.61
C ASN A 404 30.85 -25.09 -16.45
N ALA A 405 30.42 -24.75 -15.23
CA ALA A 405 29.00 -24.65 -14.90
C ALA A 405 28.43 -23.24 -15.14
N ILE A 406 27.15 -23.17 -15.52
CA ILE A 406 26.37 -21.94 -15.57
C ILE A 406 25.22 -22.06 -14.58
N THR A 407 25.02 -21.02 -13.77
CA THR A 407 23.85 -20.90 -12.90
C THR A 407 22.77 -20.10 -13.63
N PHE A 408 21.56 -20.64 -13.65
CA PHE A 408 20.37 -19.98 -14.19
C PHE A 408 19.52 -19.48 -13.04
N TYR A 409 18.94 -18.30 -13.22
CA TYR A 409 18.11 -17.65 -12.21
C TYR A 409 16.69 -17.46 -12.75
N ASP A 410 15.71 -18.01 -12.05
CA ASP A 410 14.30 -17.70 -12.26
C ASP A 410 14.03 -16.27 -11.76
N GLU A 411 13.41 -15.48 -12.61
CA GLU A 411 12.99 -14.10 -12.33
C GLU A 411 11.51 -13.92 -12.66
N SER A 412 10.77 -15.04 -12.72
CA SER A 412 9.35 -15.06 -13.02
C SER A 412 8.53 -14.34 -11.96
N SER A 413 7.45 -13.70 -12.38
CA SER A 413 6.50 -13.05 -11.47
C SER A 413 5.28 -13.92 -11.19
N CYS A 414 4.51 -13.59 -10.14
CA CYS A 414 3.39 -14.40 -9.64
C CYS A 414 3.81 -15.84 -9.24
N THR A 415 5.09 -16.02 -8.93
CA THR A 415 5.67 -17.25 -8.39
C THR A 415 6.69 -16.85 -7.33
N PRO A 416 6.77 -17.56 -6.20
CA PRO A 416 7.72 -17.21 -5.17
C PRO A 416 9.15 -17.49 -5.67
N ASN A 417 10.13 -16.71 -5.23
CA ASN A 417 11.52 -16.88 -5.64
C ASN A 417 12.37 -17.38 -4.45
N THR A 418 12.91 -18.61 -4.54
CA THR A 418 13.84 -19.15 -3.53
C THR A 418 15.27 -18.97 -3.99
N TYR A 419 16.10 -18.43 -3.12
CA TYR A 419 17.55 -18.46 -3.35
C TYR A 419 18.19 -19.80 -2.94
N THR A 420 17.43 -20.68 -2.28
CA THR A 420 17.90 -21.98 -1.78
C THR A 420 17.37 -23.19 -2.55
N ASN A 421 16.60 -23.00 -3.63
CA ASN A 421 15.95 -24.06 -4.41
C ASN A 421 14.95 -24.91 -3.60
N SER A 422 14.35 -24.36 -2.55
CA SER A 422 13.29 -25.04 -1.80
C SER A 422 12.06 -25.27 -2.68
N THR A 423 11.34 -26.36 -2.40
CA THR A 423 10.11 -26.68 -3.13
C THR A 423 8.93 -25.86 -2.60
N TYR A 424 7.96 -25.60 -3.49
CA TYR A 424 6.68 -24.99 -3.14
C TYR A 424 5.55 -25.94 -3.47
N THR A 425 4.54 -25.99 -2.61
CA THR A 425 3.35 -26.79 -2.88
C THR A 425 2.65 -26.26 -4.13
N ASN A 426 2.32 -27.15 -5.07
CA ASN A 426 1.62 -26.83 -6.32
C ASN A 426 2.34 -25.85 -7.27
N ILE A 427 3.65 -25.66 -7.13
CA ILE A 427 4.47 -24.90 -8.09
C ILE A 427 5.63 -25.78 -8.53
N SER A 428 5.85 -25.87 -9.84
CA SER A 428 6.97 -26.62 -10.41
C SER A 428 7.67 -25.85 -11.52
N PHE A 429 8.98 -26.08 -11.60
CA PHE A 429 9.86 -25.53 -12.61
C PHE A 429 10.33 -26.65 -13.52
N LEU A 430 10.45 -26.36 -14.81
CA LEU A 430 11.07 -27.24 -15.79
C LEU A 430 11.96 -26.43 -16.71
N TRP A 431 13.25 -26.57 -16.49
CA TRP A 431 14.28 -26.09 -17.40
C TRP A 431 14.55 -27.11 -18.47
N THR A 432 14.73 -26.67 -19.71
CA THR A 432 15.15 -27.49 -20.85
C THR A 432 16.26 -26.77 -21.60
N PHE A 433 17.38 -27.45 -21.79
CA PHE A 433 18.54 -26.96 -22.54
C PHE A 433 18.74 -27.85 -23.76
N ASN A 434 18.51 -27.31 -24.95
CA ASN A 434 18.49 -28.07 -26.19
C ASN A 434 19.41 -27.44 -27.25
N ASN A 435 20.36 -28.22 -27.78
CA ASN A 435 21.23 -27.79 -28.88
C ASN A 435 20.81 -28.37 -30.25
N ASN A 436 19.65 -29.02 -30.32
CA ASN A 436 19.07 -29.67 -31.51
C ASN A 436 19.91 -30.81 -32.12
N VAL A 437 20.96 -31.26 -31.42
CA VAL A 437 21.87 -32.34 -31.86
C VAL A 437 21.90 -33.47 -30.85
N ASN A 438 22.01 -33.14 -29.56
CA ASN A 438 22.06 -34.10 -28.46
C ASN A 438 20.73 -34.12 -27.70
N SER A 439 20.53 -35.15 -26.87
CA SER A 439 19.39 -35.23 -25.96
C SER A 439 19.33 -33.98 -25.06
N PRO A 440 18.16 -33.33 -24.92
CA PRO A 440 18.04 -32.15 -24.06
C PRO A 440 18.38 -32.45 -22.60
N ILE A 441 19.05 -31.50 -21.95
CA ILE A 441 19.26 -31.53 -20.50
C ILE A 441 18.03 -30.90 -19.85
N THR A 442 17.56 -31.45 -18.72
CA THR A 442 16.44 -30.86 -17.97
C THR A 442 16.79 -30.69 -16.50
N SER A 443 16.11 -29.75 -15.84
CA SER A 443 16.19 -29.57 -14.39
C SER A 443 14.86 -29.09 -13.83
N THR A 444 14.51 -29.54 -12.63
CA THR A 444 13.31 -29.12 -11.89
C THR A 444 13.59 -28.15 -10.75
N LEU A 445 14.87 -27.82 -10.52
CA LEU A 445 15.25 -26.78 -9.57
C LEU A 445 14.82 -25.41 -10.10
N GLN A 446 14.44 -24.50 -9.21
CA GLN A 446 14.06 -23.14 -9.59
C GLN A 446 15.23 -22.38 -10.23
N ASN A 447 16.39 -22.44 -9.58
CA ASN A 447 17.65 -21.78 -9.94
C ASN A 447 18.76 -22.83 -10.12
N PRO A 448 18.78 -23.58 -11.24
CA PRO A 448 19.72 -24.68 -11.44
C PRO A 448 21.12 -24.21 -11.83
N THR A 449 22.13 -24.96 -11.39
CA THR A 449 23.50 -24.87 -11.91
C THR A 449 23.76 -26.06 -12.83
N ILE A 450 24.03 -25.79 -14.11
CA ILE A 450 24.17 -26.80 -15.17
C ILE A 450 25.60 -26.81 -15.69
N THR A 451 26.22 -27.99 -15.70
CA THR A 451 27.47 -28.26 -16.42
C THR A 451 27.11 -28.95 -17.73
N PHE A 452 27.46 -28.32 -18.86
CA PHE A 452 27.14 -28.86 -20.17
C PHE A 452 28.14 -29.97 -20.56
N PRO A 453 27.67 -31.15 -20.98
CA PRO A 453 28.52 -32.28 -21.34
C PRO A 453 29.03 -32.23 -22.79
N ASN A 454 28.40 -31.42 -23.64
CA ASN A 454 28.74 -31.28 -25.05
C ASN A 454 28.90 -29.81 -25.43
N THR A 455 29.68 -29.56 -26.47
CA THR A 455 29.78 -28.22 -27.08
C THR A 455 28.56 -27.97 -27.97
N GLY A 456 28.28 -26.70 -28.24
CA GLY A 456 27.18 -26.28 -29.09
C GLY A 456 26.48 -25.02 -28.61
N VAL A 457 25.50 -24.59 -29.39
CA VAL A 457 24.64 -23.46 -29.07
C VAL A 457 23.31 -24.03 -28.56
N TYR A 458 22.92 -23.66 -27.34
CA TYR A 458 21.75 -24.18 -26.65
C TYR A 458 20.63 -23.14 -26.61
N ASP A 459 19.46 -23.56 -27.04
CA ASP A 459 18.18 -22.94 -26.69
C ASP A 459 17.86 -23.28 -25.24
N VAL A 460 17.44 -22.27 -24.47
CA VAL A 460 17.09 -22.45 -23.06
C VAL A 460 15.63 -22.12 -22.86
N THR A 461 14.88 -23.06 -22.30
CA THR A 461 13.46 -22.91 -21.98
C THR A 461 13.25 -23.07 -20.49
N LEU A 462 12.53 -22.15 -19.87
CA LEU A 462 11.94 -22.31 -18.53
C LEU A 462 10.43 -22.43 -18.67
N ALA A 463 9.85 -23.47 -18.09
CA ALA A 463 8.41 -23.59 -17.90
C ALA A 463 8.08 -23.56 -16.40
N VAL A 464 7.13 -22.72 -16.01
CA VAL A 464 6.63 -22.61 -14.63
C VAL A 464 5.18 -23.05 -14.63
N THR A 465 4.85 -24.01 -13.77
CA THR A 465 3.49 -24.51 -13.59
C THR A 465 3.02 -24.16 -12.19
N ASN A 466 1.85 -23.54 -12.10
CA ASN A 466 1.15 -23.32 -10.83
C ASN A 466 -0.32 -23.78 -10.93
N SER A 467 -1.11 -23.54 -9.88
CA SER A 467 -2.54 -23.86 -9.83
C SER A 467 -3.39 -23.25 -10.96
N HIS A 468 -2.88 -22.22 -11.66
CA HIS A 468 -3.57 -21.52 -12.75
C HIS A 468 -3.12 -21.99 -14.16
N GLY A 469 -2.10 -22.86 -14.23
CA GLY A 469 -1.59 -23.46 -15.45
C GLY A 469 -0.08 -23.30 -15.65
N THR A 470 0.38 -23.69 -16.84
CA THR A 470 1.79 -23.62 -17.24
C THR A 470 2.01 -22.47 -18.21
N THR A 471 3.05 -21.67 -17.94
CA THR A 471 3.61 -20.68 -18.87
C THR A 471 5.06 -21.05 -19.13
N SER A 472 5.60 -20.75 -20.31
CA SER A 472 7.01 -20.96 -20.62
C SER A 472 7.64 -19.80 -21.39
N LEU A 473 8.96 -19.65 -21.23
CA LEU A 473 9.81 -18.74 -21.97
C LEU A 473 10.96 -19.53 -22.58
N GLN A 474 11.16 -19.41 -23.90
CA GLN A 474 12.33 -19.94 -24.60
C GLN A 474 13.20 -18.78 -25.11
N LYS A 475 14.51 -18.85 -24.84
CA LYS A 475 15.53 -18.00 -25.45
C LYS A 475 16.35 -18.83 -26.44
N ILE A 476 16.22 -18.52 -27.73
CA ILE A 476 16.93 -19.21 -28.82
C ILE A 476 18.40 -18.82 -28.81
N GLY A 477 19.29 -19.82 -28.96
CA GLY A 477 20.74 -19.65 -28.98
C GLY A 477 21.29 -18.88 -27.78
N ASN A 478 20.68 -19.09 -26.61
CA ASN A 478 20.96 -18.32 -25.41
C ASN A 478 22.35 -18.59 -24.83
N ILE A 479 22.81 -19.83 -24.89
CA ILE A 479 24.09 -20.26 -24.32
C ILE A 479 24.99 -20.87 -25.39
N ALA A 480 26.22 -20.41 -25.49
CA ALA A 480 27.26 -21.06 -26.30
C ALA A 480 28.24 -21.83 -25.40
N VAL A 481 28.33 -23.13 -25.59
CA VAL A 481 29.30 -24.00 -24.93
C VAL A 481 30.40 -24.33 -25.94
N THR A 482 31.63 -23.94 -25.62
CA THR A 482 32.77 -24.06 -26.53
C THR A 482 33.79 -25.09 -26.02
N PRO A 483 34.54 -25.79 -26.88
CA PRO A 483 35.55 -26.75 -26.45
C PRO A 483 36.76 -26.10 -25.72
N GLY A 484 36.77 -24.77 -25.59
CA GLY A 484 37.94 -23.96 -25.23
C GLY A 484 38.42 -23.14 -26.43
N VAL A 485 39.55 -22.47 -26.26
CA VAL A 485 40.29 -21.83 -27.34
C VAL A 485 41.35 -22.76 -27.91
N VAL A 486 41.75 -22.54 -29.16
CA VAL A 486 42.93 -23.22 -29.72
C VAL A 486 44.15 -22.87 -28.84
N ALA A 487 44.97 -23.88 -28.53
CA ALA A 487 46.15 -23.70 -27.71
C ALA A 487 47.09 -22.69 -28.38
N SER A 488 47.32 -21.55 -27.72
CA SER A 488 48.25 -20.55 -28.26
C SER A 488 49.70 -20.92 -28.00
N CYS A 489 50.59 -20.27 -28.71
CA CYS A 489 52.01 -20.21 -28.39
C CYS A 489 52.28 -19.88 -26.90
N SER A 490 53.35 -20.47 -26.34
CA SER A 490 53.77 -20.30 -24.95
C SER A 490 54.56 -19.02 -24.72
N ILE A 491 54.55 -18.55 -23.47
CA ILE A 491 55.29 -17.39 -22.98
C ILE A 491 56.10 -17.81 -21.76
N THR A 492 57.36 -17.38 -21.69
CA THR A 492 58.22 -17.54 -20.52
C THR A 492 58.88 -16.22 -20.14
N SER A 493 59.19 -16.05 -18.85
CA SER A 493 59.99 -14.92 -18.35
C SER A 493 61.27 -15.47 -17.74
N THR A 494 62.43 -14.96 -18.19
CA THR A 494 63.76 -15.45 -17.75
C THR A 494 64.20 -14.88 -16.40
N ASN A 495 63.50 -13.88 -15.87
CA ASN A 495 63.77 -13.31 -14.54
C ASN A 495 62.47 -13.22 -13.72
N ASN A 496 62.23 -14.23 -12.88
CA ASN A 496 61.07 -14.32 -11.98
C ASN A 496 61.41 -13.97 -10.52
N ASN A 497 62.66 -13.56 -10.25
CA ASN A 497 63.14 -13.31 -8.90
C ASN A 497 62.82 -11.87 -8.47
N GLY A 498 61.60 -11.66 -7.96
CA GLY A 498 61.27 -10.49 -7.16
C GLY A 498 60.00 -9.78 -7.62
N ASN A 499 58.91 -10.00 -6.89
CA ASN A 499 57.70 -9.21 -6.83
C ASN A 499 57.83 -7.77 -7.39
N PHE A 500 57.45 -7.57 -8.65
CA PHE A 500 57.81 -6.35 -9.37
C PHE A 500 56.86 -5.17 -9.12
N THR A 501 55.69 -5.37 -8.53
CA THR A 501 54.68 -4.33 -8.25
C THR A 501 54.31 -3.45 -9.48
N ILE A 502 54.34 -4.04 -10.68
CA ILE A 502 54.16 -3.39 -11.99
C ILE A 502 53.42 -4.29 -12.98
N GLY A 503 52.97 -3.71 -14.09
CA GLY A 503 52.31 -4.40 -15.20
C GLY A 503 50.85 -4.00 -15.35
N VAL A 504 50.09 -4.85 -16.01
CA VAL A 504 48.64 -4.70 -16.17
C VAL A 504 47.96 -4.82 -14.80
N THR A 505 47.15 -3.82 -14.46
CA THR A 505 46.39 -3.76 -13.21
C THR A 505 44.90 -4.00 -13.44
N LYS A 506 44.39 -3.66 -14.63
CA LYS A 506 42.98 -3.87 -14.98
C LYS A 506 42.79 -3.95 -16.48
N VAL A 507 41.94 -4.87 -16.94
CA VAL A 507 41.49 -4.96 -18.33
C VAL A 507 39.99 -4.78 -18.38
N SER A 508 39.53 -3.86 -19.23
CA SER A 508 38.11 -3.61 -19.48
C SER A 508 37.83 -3.70 -20.98
N PHE A 509 36.99 -4.66 -21.39
CA PHE A 509 36.60 -4.87 -22.78
C PHE A 509 35.18 -5.41 -22.88
N ASN A 510 34.24 -4.58 -23.33
CA ASN A 510 32.81 -4.90 -23.33
C ASN A 510 32.35 -5.42 -21.95
N SER A 511 32.03 -6.71 -21.80
CA SER A 511 31.64 -7.32 -20.52
C SER A 511 32.81 -7.78 -19.64
N ILE A 512 34.04 -7.80 -20.15
CA ILE A 512 35.24 -8.10 -19.35
C ILE A 512 35.55 -6.87 -18.49
N ASN A 513 35.67 -7.10 -17.19
CA ASN A 513 36.15 -6.12 -16.21
C ASN A 513 36.95 -6.88 -15.15
N ASN A 514 38.25 -7.07 -15.40
CA ASN A 514 39.11 -7.91 -14.57
C ASN A 514 40.25 -7.09 -13.98
N THR A 515 40.31 -6.99 -12.66
CA THR A 515 41.44 -6.42 -11.92
C THR A 515 42.41 -7.53 -11.59
N THR A 516 43.69 -7.32 -11.86
CA THR A 516 44.74 -8.30 -11.61
C THR A 516 45.75 -7.73 -10.63
N THR A 517 46.25 -8.57 -9.72
CA THR A 517 47.30 -8.13 -8.79
C THR A 517 48.59 -7.88 -9.55
N ILE A 518 49.41 -6.99 -9.02
CA ILE A 518 50.79 -6.73 -9.48
C ILE A 518 51.80 -7.75 -8.91
N PHE A 519 51.31 -8.76 -8.19
CA PHE A 519 52.06 -9.84 -7.54
C PHE A 519 51.82 -11.14 -8.31
N ILE A 520 52.86 -11.76 -8.87
CA ILE A 520 52.72 -13.05 -9.56
C ILE A 520 53.74 -14.05 -9.00
N PRO A 521 53.31 -15.24 -8.51
CA PRO A 521 54.20 -16.34 -8.20
C PRO A 521 54.54 -17.15 -9.48
N ALA A 522 55.83 -17.46 -9.66
CA ALA A 522 56.49 -18.42 -10.57
C ALA A 522 56.17 -18.42 -12.10
N ASN A 523 54.98 -18.05 -12.57
CA ASN A 523 54.55 -18.17 -13.97
C ASN A 523 54.28 -16.82 -14.63
N ALA A 524 54.68 -16.65 -15.89
CA ALA A 524 54.58 -15.37 -16.62
C ALA A 524 53.18 -15.09 -17.22
N MET A 525 52.20 -15.99 -17.02
CA MET A 525 50.88 -15.94 -17.66
C MET A 525 49.76 -16.32 -16.70
N ASN A 526 48.68 -15.54 -16.70
CA ASN A 526 47.38 -15.98 -16.20
C ASN A 526 46.45 -16.25 -17.38
N ASP A 527 45.84 -17.42 -17.44
CA ASP A 527 44.84 -17.75 -18.46
C ASP A 527 43.43 -17.61 -17.88
N PHE A 528 42.75 -16.52 -18.23
CA PHE A 528 41.36 -16.27 -17.89
C PHE A 528 40.40 -16.56 -19.05
N THR A 529 40.88 -17.18 -20.14
CA THR A 529 40.11 -17.27 -21.39
C THR A 529 38.70 -17.84 -21.19
N CYS A 530 38.57 -18.86 -20.36
CA CYS A 530 37.28 -19.49 -20.05
C CYS A 530 36.50 -18.81 -18.92
N SER A 531 37.19 -18.22 -17.93
CA SER A 531 36.57 -17.64 -16.72
C SER A 531 36.20 -16.16 -16.89
N LYS A 532 36.80 -15.46 -17.85
CA LYS A 532 36.58 -14.05 -18.20
C LYS A 532 36.54 -13.91 -19.72
N ASN A 533 35.34 -13.97 -20.29
CA ASN A 533 35.11 -13.80 -21.72
C ASN A 533 34.05 -12.73 -22.02
N THR A 534 34.00 -12.28 -23.27
CA THR A 534 32.97 -11.36 -23.76
C THR A 534 32.42 -11.78 -25.12
N THR A 535 31.19 -11.36 -25.44
CA THR A 535 30.61 -11.52 -26.78
C THR A 535 30.71 -10.22 -27.54
N VAL A 536 31.22 -10.26 -28.77
CA VAL A 536 31.27 -9.12 -29.68
C VAL A 536 30.66 -9.50 -31.02
N PHE A 537 30.09 -8.52 -31.73
CA PHE A 537 29.53 -8.72 -33.06
C PHE A 537 30.49 -8.14 -34.11
N SER A 538 30.73 -8.89 -35.18
CA SER A 538 31.53 -8.43 -36.33
C SER A 538 31.02 -7.08 -36.85
N GLY A 539 31.93 -6.16 -37.14
CA GLY A 539 31.61 -4.82 -37.66
C GLY A 539 31.12 -3.80 -36.62
N ASN A 540 30.82 -4.20 -35.37
CA ASN A 540 30.51 -3.27 -34.29
C ASN A 540 31.78 -2.84 -33.54
N SER A 541 31.83 -1.59 -33.08
CA SER A 541 32.99 -1.06 -32.35
C SER A 541 32.82 -1.12 -30.82
N TYR A 542 33.87 -1.54 -30.12
CA TYR A 542 33.89 -1.73 -28.66
C TYR A 542 35.14 -1.09 -28.04
N PRO A 543 35.01 -0.29 -26.97
CA PRO A 543 36.18 0.24 -26.28
C PRO A 543 36.91 -0.86 -25.50
N LEU A 544 38.21 -1.00 -25.75
CA LEU A 544 39.15 -1.78 -24.94
C LEU A 544 40.02 -0.79 -24.17
N THR A 545 40.09 -0.93 -22.84
CA THR A 545 40.94 -0.13 -21.96
C THR A 545 41.80 -1.04 -21.09
N VAL A 546 43.09 -0.72 -20.98
CA VAL A 546 44.04 -1.49 -20.15
C VAL A 546 44.75 -0.54 -19.19
N ASN A 547 44.52 -0.72 -17.89
CA ASN A 547 45.22 0.04 -16.87
C ASN A 547 46.57 -0.61 -16.56
N TYR A 548 47.59 0.22 -16.35
CA TYR A 548 48.93 -0.25 -16.02
C TYR A 548 49.58 0.57 -14.90
N LYS A 549 50.62 -0.02 -14.31
CA LYS A 549 51.59 0.64 -13.43
C LYS A 549 53.02 0.27 -13.85
N SER A 550 53.89 1.27 -14.03
CA SER A 550 55.29 1.08 -14.45
C SER A 550 56.30 1.24 -13.30
N ARG A 551 57.55 0.82 -13.52
CA ARG A 551 58.65 0.94 -12.54
C ARG A 551 59.18 2.36 -12.45
N SER A 552 59.87 2.65 -11.35
CA SER A 552 60.62 3.89 -11.17
C SER A 552 61.77 4.09 -12.16
N THR A 553 62.28 3.01 -12.78
CA THR A 553 63.36 3.05 -13.77
C THR A 553 63.03 2.19 -14.99
N GLY A 554 63.49 2.61 -16.17
CA GLY A 554 63.28 1.91 -17.45
C GLY A 554 61.87 2.06 -18.04
N ARG A 555 61.75 2.03 -19.37
CA ARG A 555 60.46 2.04 -20.07
C ARG A 555 59.79 0.68 -19.98
N ALA A 556 58.46 0.66 -19.99
CA ALA A 556 57.66 -0.54 -20.16
C ALA A 556 56.90 -0.48 -21.48
N PHE A 557 56.50 -1.63 -22.00
CA PHE A 557 55.76 -1.75 -23.23
C PHE A 557 54.54 -2.62 -23.00
N LEU A 558 53.41 -2.24 -23.58
CA LEU A 558 52.14 -2.94 -23.47
C LEU A 558 51.60 -3.19 -24.86
N GLU A 559 51.16 -4.41 -25.11
CA GLU A 559 50.46 -4.79 -26.33
C GLU A 559 49.19 -5.60 -26.01
N VAL A 560 48.19 -5.48 -26.87
CA VAL A 560 47.01 -6.36 -26.86
C VAL A 560 46.84 -6.99 -28.23
N TRP A 561 46.61 -8.29 -28.24
CA TRP A 561 46.45 -9.10 -29.43
C TRP A 561 45.14 -9.88 -29.36
N ILE A 562 44.44 -10.05 -30.49
CA ILE A 562 43.25 -10.91 -30.59
C ILE A 562 43.43 -11.82 -31.81
N ASP A 563 43.46 -13.13 -31.57
CA ASP A 563 43.59 -14.17 -32.60
C ASP A 563 42.27 -14.28 -33.38
N TRP A 564 42.10 -13.47 -34.41
CA TRP A 564 40.84 -13.34 -35.14
C TRP A 564 40.53 -14.56 -36.01
N ASP A 565 41.55 -15.25 -36.53
CA ASP A 565 41.38 -16.43 -37.39
C ASP A 565 41.39 -17.76 -36.62
N ASN A 566 41.58 -17.70 -35.29
CA ASN A 566 41.64 -18.86 -34.39
C ASN A 566 42.79 -19.82 -34.75
N SER A 567 43.91 -19.28 -35.26
CA SER A 567 45.06 -20.08 -35.69
C SER A 567 45.92 -20.59 -34.54
N GLY A 568 45.79 -20.02 -33.33
CA GLY A 568 46.67 -20.26 -32.19
C GLY A 568 47.98 -19.48 -32.25
N THR A 569 48.16 -18.63 -33.25
CA THR A 569 49.32 -17.74 -33.40
C THR A 569 48.87 -16.28 -33.43
N PHE A 570 49.73 -15.35 -32.99
CA PHE A 570 49.44 -13.92 -33.04
C PHE A 570 50.28 -13.23 -34.11
N GLN A 571 49.63 -12.63 -35.10
CA GLN A 571 50.25 -12.14 -36.33
C GLN A 571 49.86 -10.69 -36.64
N THR A 572 50.81 -9.87 -37.07
CA THR A 572 50.54 -8.47 -37.47
C THR A 572 49.86 -8.35 -38.84
N SER A 573 49.78 -9.46 -39.57
CA SER A 573 48.98 -9.65 -40.77
C SER A 573 48.75 -11.15 -40.93
N ASN A 574 47.57 -11.63 -40.58
CA ASN A 574 47.22 -13.04 -40.69
C ASN A 574 46.90 -13.47 -42.14
N SER A 575 46.51 -14.73 -42.31
CA SER A 575 46.15 -15.32 -43.61
C SER A 575 45.03 -14.56 -44.36
N ASN A 576 44.23 -13.80 -43.62
CA ASN A 576 43.13 -12.98 -44.12
C ASN A 576 43.50 -11.48 -44.26
N GLY A 577 44.77 -11.12 -44.07
CA GLY A 577 45.26 -9.74 -44.16
C GLY A 577 44.86 -8.84 -42.98
N VAL A 578 44.43 -9.42 -41.85
CA VAL A 578 44.04 -8.67 -40.65
C VAL A 578 45.20 -8.58 -39.68
N ASN A 579 45.41 -7.40 -39.11
CA ASN A 579 46.33 -7.20 -37.99
C ASN A 579 45.68 -7.61 -36.67
N GLU A 580 46.24 -8.61 -35.99
CA GLU A 580 45.74 -9.11 -34.72
C GLU A 580 46.23 -8.28 -33.53
N ARG A 581 47.28 -7.46 -33.72
CA ARG A 581 47.72 -6.51 -32.71
C ARG A 581 46.82 -5.29 -32.72
N VAL A 582 45.99 -5.18 -31.69
CA VAL A 582 44.95 -4.16 -31.62
C VAL A 582 45.32 -2.96 -30.76
N LEU A 583 46.29 -3.11 -29.85
CA LEU A 583 46.79 -2.01 -29.02
C LEU A 583 48.31 -2.13 -28.86
N THR A 584 48.98 -0.99 -28.92
CA THR A 584 50.40 -0.84 -28.55
C THR A 584 50.56 0.43 -27.74
N ASN A 585 51.28 0.37 -26.63
CA ASN A 585 51.59 1.54 -25.83
C ASN A 585 53.01 1.49 -25.27
N ASP A 586 53.73 2.59 -25.43
CA ASP A 586 55.07 2.78 -24.87
C ASP A 586 54.95 3.60 -23.58
N ILE A 587 55.30 2.97 -22.46
CA ILE A 587 55.00 3.41 -21.11
C ILE A 587 56.26 4.03 -20.48
N PRO A 588 56.25 5.34 -20.17
CA PRO A 588 57.34 5.99 -19.44
C PRO A 588 57.52 5.41 -18.03
N ALA A 589 58.74 5.50 -17.49
CA ALA A 589 59.00 5.17 -16.09
C ALA A 589 58.17 6.04 -15.12
N SER A 590 57.88 5.52 -13.93
CA SER A 590 57.13 6.17 -12.85
C SER A 590 55.72 6.62 -13.22
N SER A 591 55.11 6.00 -14.23
CA SER A 591 53.77 6.34 -14.72
C SER A 591 52.73 5.27 -14.40
N THR A 592 51.50 5.74 -14.21
CA THR A 592 50.26 4.95 -14.29
C THR A 592 49.44 5.50 -15.45
N GLY A 593 48.61 4.66 -16.08
CA GLY A 593 47.80 5.09 -17.21
C GLY A 593 46.76 4.06 -17.62
N SER A 594 45.89 4.47 -18.55
CA SER A 594 44.74 3.70 -19.05
C SER A 594 44.57 3.87 -20.56
N PRO A 595 45.53 3.42 -21.39
CA PRO A 595 45.40 3.45 -22.85
C PRO A 595 44.13 2.74 -23.28
N SER A 596 43.45 3.33 -24.26
CA SER A 596 42.21 2.80 -24.82
C SER A 596 42.24 2.81 -26.35
N VAL A 597 41.55 1.83 -26.93
CA VAL A 597 41.36 1.70 -28.38
C VAL A 597 39.94 1.23 -28.67
N SER A 598 39.39 1.65 -29.81
CA SER A 598 38.11 1.14 -30.31
C SER A 598 38.35 -0.08 -31.20
N ILE A 599 37.93 -1.25 -30.74
CA ILE A 599 38.07 -2.53 -31.44
C ILE A 599 36.83 -2.78 -32.28
N THR A 600 37.02 -3.00 -33.59
CA THR A 600 35.94 -3.47 -34.47
C THR A 600 36.33 -4.86 -34.97
N PRO A 601 35.67 -5.94 -34.51
CA PRO A 601 35.98 -7.29 -34.97
C PRO A 601 35.81 -7.37 -36.51
N PRO A 602 36.79 -7.92 -37.23
CA PRO A 602 36.78 -7.95 -38.69
C PRO A 602 35.71 -8.93 -39.21
N ALA A 603 35.20 -8.67 -40.42
CA ALA A 603 34.25 -9.58 -41.09
C ALA A 603 34.82 -10.98 -41.37
N SER A 604 36.14 -11.10 -41.42
CA SER A 604 36.87 -12.37 -41.59
C SER A 604 37.17 -13.08 -40.27
N ALA A 605 36.76 -12.55 -39.12
CA ALA A 605 36.95 -13.25 -37.84
C ALA A 605 36.19 -14.58 -37.85
N THR A 606 36.76 -15.61 -37.22
CA THR A 606 36.12 -16.90 -37.07
C THR A 606 34.89 -16.76 -36.17
N LEU A 607 33.70 -16.87 -36.78
CA LEU A 607 32.42 -16.64 -36.13
C LEU A 607 32.00 -17.83 -35.24
N ASN A 608 31.11 -17.55 -34.29
CA ASN A 608 30.53 -18.47 -33.32
C ASN A 608 31.57 -19.30 -32.55
N THR A 609 32.77 -18.74 -32.40
CA THR A 609 33.92 -19.39 -31.79
C THR A 609 34.47 -18.48 -30.70
N LEU A 610 34.87 -19.08 -29.57
CA LEU A 610 35.61 -18.36 -28.54
C LEU A 610 37.05 -18.21 -29.04
N LEU A 611 37.51 -16.98 -29.19
CA LEU A 611 38.85 -16.63 -29.63
C LEU A 611 39.68 -16.14 -28.44
N ARG A 612 41.01 -16.11 -28.59
CA ARG A 612 41.94 -15.66 -27.55
C ARG A 612 42.34 -14.21 -27.73
N MET A 613 42.19 -13.43 -26.67
CA MET A 613 42.82 -12.12 -26.51
C MET A 613 43.98 -12.22 -25.52
N ARG A 614 45.16 -11.75 -25.90
CA ARG A 614 46.35 -11.70 -25.05
C ARG A 614 46.70 -10.25 -24.72
N VAL A 615 46.72 -9.91 -23.44
CA VAL A 615 47.23 -8.63 -22.94
C VAL A 615 48.62 -8.88 -22.37
N ILE A 616 49.66 -8.37 -23.02
CA ILE A 616 51.06 -8.66 -22.67
C ILE A 616 51.84 -7.38 -22.40
N SER A 617 52.67 -7.40 -21.36
CA SER A 617 53.56 -6.29 -21.02
C SER A 617 54.99 -6.77 -20.78
N GLU A 618 55.96 -5.92 -21.08
CA GLU A 618 57.38 -6.18 -20.82
C GLU A 618 58.10 -4.91 -20.34
N HIS A 619 59.05 -5.09 -19.43
CA HIS A 619 59.99 -4.06 -19.01
C HIS A 619 61.25 -4.11 -19.88
N THR A 620 61.70 -2.97 -20.41
CA THR A 620 62.90 -2.74 -21.26
C THR A 620 62.77 -2.84 -22.79
N LYS A 621 61.81 -3.60 -23.34
CA LYS A 621 61.60 -3.73 -24.79
C LYS A 621 60.16 -4.12 -25.14
N SER A 622 59.80 -4.06 -26.43
CA SER A 622 58.51 -4.57 -26.92
C SER A 622 58.32 -6.05 -26.55
N PRO A 623 57.12 -6.46 -26.11
CA PRO A 623 56.86 -7.83 -25.70
C PRO A 623 57.03 -8.85 -26.83
N THR A 624 57.52 -10.03 -26.48
CA THR A 624 57.51 -11.24 -27.32
C THR A 624 56.17 -11.96 -27.12
N VAL A 625 55.20 -11.74 -28.00
CA VAL A 625 53.84 -12.32 -27.86
C VAL A 625 53.81 -13.86 -27.81
N CYS A 626 54.82 -14.50 -28.42
CA CYS A 626 55.06 -15.94 -28.46
C CYS A 626 56.54 -16.24 -28.20
N GLY A 627 56.95 -16.50 -26.96
CA GLY A 627 58.32 -16.85 -26.62
C GLY A 627 58.83 -16.32 -25.28
N ALA A 628 60.15 -16.20 -25.16
CA ALA A 628 60.81 -15.79 -23.93
C ALA A 628 61.01 -14.26 -23.87
N GLY A 629 60.59 -13.67 -22.76
CA GLY A 629 60.88 -12.30 -22.36
C GLY A 629 61.81 -12.20 -21.17
N THR A 630 62.32 -10.99 -20.91
CA THR A 630 63.18 -10.76 -19.74
C THR A 630 62.36 -10.44 -18.49
N TYR A 631 61.31 -9.64 -18.65
CA TYR A 631 60.38 -9.22 -17.59
C TYR A 631 58.94 -9.20 -18.14
N GLN A 632 58.53 -10.31 -18.77
CA GLN A 632 57.23 -10.40 -19.43
C GLN A 632 56.14 -10.89 -18.50
N ARG A 633 54.94 -10.35 -18.73
CA ARG A 633 53.70 -10.79 -18.12
C ARG A 633 52.61 -10.79 -19.17
N SER A 634 51.76 -11.80 -19.15
CA SER A 634 50.52 -11.84 -19.95
C SER A 634 49.31 -12.23 -19.12
N ASP A 635 48.15 -11.67 -19.50
CA ASP A 635 46.84 -12.11 -19.05
C ASP A 635 46.01 -12.43 -20.33
N ASP A 636 45.55 -13.68 -20.46
CA ASP A 636 44.75 -14.14 -21.59
C ASP A 636 43.24 -14.12 -21.24
N TYR A 637 42.41 -13.72 -22.20
CA TYR A 637 40.95 -13.54 -22.07
C TYR A 637 40.21 -14.10 -23.30
N GLY A 638 38.92 -14.39 -23.14
CA GLY A 638 38.09 -14.93 -24.23
C GLY A 638 37.28 -13.87 -24.99
N VAL A 639 37.24 -13.97 -26.31
CA VAL A 639 36.43 -13.11 -27.19
C VAL A 639 35.57 -13.98 -28.10
N TYR A 640 34.28 -14.10 -27.79
CA TYR A 640 33.32 -14.86 -28.60
C TYR A 640 32.75 -13.95 -29.70
N VAL A 641 33.08 -14.24 -30.97
CA VAL A 641 32.69 -13.39 -32.09
C VAL A 641 31.41 -13.92 -32.74
N LYS A 642 30.38 -13.08 -32.85
CA LYS A 642 29.14 -13.37 -33.58
C LYS A 642 29.11 -12.59 -34.90
N ALA A 643 28.27 -13.04 -35.85
CA ALA A 643 28.06 -12.36 -37.13
C ALA A 643 27.60 -10.90 -36.94
N ALA A 644 27.74 -10.07 -37.99
CA ALA A 644 27.32 -8.67 -37.93
C ALA A 644 25.85 -8.52 -37.54
N CYS A 645 25.60 -7.58 -36.64
CA CYS A 645 24.30 -7.43 -35.99
C CYS A 645 23.48 -6.32 -36.65
N THR A 646 22.42 -6.66 -37.38
CA THR A 646 21.43 -5.69 -37.87
C THR A 646 20.22 -5.68 -36.94
N PRO A 647 20.01 -4.62 -36.13
CA PRO A 647 18.85 -4.52 -35.26
C PRO A 647 17.53 -4.59 -36.05
N PRO A 648 16.49 -5.26 -35.52
CA PRO A 648 15.15 -5.21 -36.12
C PRO A 648 14.55 -3.80 -36.03
N THR A 649 13.56 -3.49 -36.87
CA THR A 649 12.75 -2.25 -36.71
C THR A 649 11.59 -2.53 -35.75
N ALA A 650 11.78 -2.26 -34.47
CA ALA A 650 10.74 -2.49 -33.46
C ALA A 650 9.57 -1.49 -33.62
N GLY A 651 8.34 -1.98 -33.53
CA GLY A 651 7.13 -1.16 -33.57
C GLY A 651 6.07 -1.64 -32.59
N ILE A 652 5.24 -0.72 -32.07
CA ILE A 652 4.06 -1.03 -31.24
C ILE A 652 2.83 -0.37 -31.86
N THR A 653 1.76 -1.14 -32.04
CA THR A 653 0.42 -0.65 -32.40
C THR A 653 -0.57 -0.95 -31.28
N ASN A 654 -1.61 -0.11 -31.11
CA ASN A 654 -2.74 -0.42 -30.23
C ASN A 654 -4.02 -0.65 -31.02
N ASN A 655 -4.96 -1.42 -30.46
CA ASN A 655 -6.23 -1.73 -31.12
C ASN A 655 -7.35 -0.71 -30.82
N SER A 656 -7.18 0.14 -29.82
CA SER A 656 -8.22 1.02 -29.28
C SER A 656 -8.15 2.46 -29.81
N GLY A 657 -7.07 2.85 -30.50
CA GLY A 657 -6.86 4.24 -30.94
C GLY A 657 -6.64 5.24 -29.79
N THR A 658 -6.57 4.77 -28.54
CA THR A 658 -6.32 5.59 -27.34
C THR A 658 -5.29 4.91 -26.45
N THR A 659 -4.54 5.72 -25.69
CA THR A 659 -3.60 5.25 -24.67
C THR A 659 -4.11 5.47 -23.25
N VAL A 660 -5.41 5.76 -23.08
CA VAL A 660 -6.04 6.05 -21.78
C VAL A 660 -7.01 4.93 -21.39
N LEU A 661 -6.75 4.27 -20.27
CA LEU A 661 -7.66 3.32 -19.64
C LEU A 661 -8.82 4.07 -18.97
N THR A 662 -10.04 3.60 -19.20
CA THR A 662 -11.27 4.16 -18.62
C THR A 662 -12.17 3.03 -18.10
N CYS A 663 -13.29 3.34 -17.45
CA CYS A 663 -14.26 2.30 -17.10
C CYS A 663 -14.98 1.72 -18.33
N LEU A 664 -15.04 2.46 -19.47
CA LEU A 664 -15.54 1.96 -20.76
C LEU A 664 -14.50 1.11 -21.52
N ALA A 665 -13.22 1.42 -21.34
CA ALA A 665 -12.10 0.71 -21.96
C ALA A 665 -11.11 0.28 -20.86
N PRO A 666 -11.44 -0.77 -20.07
CA PRO A 666 -10.62 -1.20 -18.94
C PRO A 666 -9.35 -1.96 -19.36
N SER A 667 -9.20 -2.24 -20.66
CA SER A 667 -8.05 -2.94 -21.24
C SER A 667 -7.73 -2.40 -22.62
N ILE A 668 -6.45 -2.26 -22.93
CA ILE A 668 -5.93 -1.91 -24.26
C ILE A 668 -5.09 -3.10 -24.74
N SER A 669 -5.21 -3.49 -26.01
CA SER A 669 -4.33 -4.50 -26.61
C SER A 669 -3.19 -3.82 -27.36
N LEU A 670 -1.96 -4.22 -27.05
CA LEU A 670 -0.75 -3.77 -27.72
C LEU A 670 -0.17 -4.90 -28.56
N THR A 671 0.23 -4.61 -29.78
CA THR A 671 0.89 -5.56 -30.69
C THR A 671 2.26 -5.04 -31.09
N ALA A 672 3.28 -5.83 -30.82
CA ALA A 672 4.66 -5.59 -31.24
C ALA A 672 4.93 -6.17 -32.62
N THR A 673 5.83 -5.52 -33.36
CA THR A 673 6.26 -5.93 -34.71
C THR A 673 7.77 -5.75 -34.88
N GLY A 674 8.35 -6.36 -35.92
CA GLY A 674 9.72 -6.08 -36.36
C GLY A 674 10.74 -7.21 -36.20
N GLY A 675 10.42 -8.30 -35.50
CA GLY A 675 11.37 -9.40 -35.25
C GLY A 675 10.71 -10.76 -35.16
N VAL A 676 11.49 -11.75 -34.73
CA VAL A 676 11.06 -13.17 -34.63
C VAL A 676 10.71 -13.57 -33.20
N SER A 677 11.15 -12.79 -32.20
CA SER A 677 10.72 -12.95 -30.80
C SER A 677 10.56 -11.59 -30.12
N TYR A 678 9.73 -11.55 -29.09
CA TYR A 678 9.34 -10.34 -28.36
C TYR A 678 9.57 -10.57 -26.87
N LEU A 679 9.86 -9.51 -26.13
CA LEU A 679 9.90 -9.53 -24.67
C LEU A 679 9.37 -8.21 -24.16
N TRP A 680 8.18 -8.22 -23.61
CA TRP A 680 7.58 -7.06 -22.99
C TRP A 680 8.03 -6.91 -21.53
N ASN A 681 8.32 -5.67 -21.12
CA ASN A 681 8.51 -5.32 -19.72
C ASN A 681 7.19 -5.47 -18.92
N ASN A 682 7.24 -5.11 -17.63
CA ASN A 682 6.09 -5.19 -16.72
C ASN A 682 5.47 -6.60 -16.68
N ASN A 683 6.32 -7.62 -16.87
CA ASN A 683 5.95 -9.02 -16.86
C ASN A 683 4.77 -9.33 -17.80
N LYS A 684 4.76 -8.77 -19.01
CA LYS A 684 3.72 -9.05 -20.02
C LYS A 684 4.06 -10.22 -20.96
N GLY A 685 5.25 -10.80 -20.82
CA GLY A 685 5.67 -12.01 -21.53
C GLY A 685 6.23 -11.75 -22.93
N ILE A 686 6.21 -12.79 -23.77
CA ILE A 686 6.89 -12.82 -25.08
C ILE A 686 5.97 -12.91 -26.28
N THR A 687 4.66 -12.86 -26.05
CA THR A 687 3.70 -12.85 -27.15
C THR A 687 3.79 -11.52 -27.89
N PRO A 688 3.66 -11.52 -29.23
CA PRO A 688 3.63 -10.28 -30.00
C PRO A 688 2.50 -9.37 -29.53
N THR A 689 1.38 -9.95 -29.09
CA THR A 689 0.23 -9.21 -28.58
C THR A 689 0.08 -9.40 -27.07
N ILE A 690 -0.15 -8.31 -26.35
CA ILE A 690 -0.42 -8.29 -24.92
C ILE A 690 -1.67 -7.45 -24.62
N ALA A 691 -2.29 -7.69 -23.47
CA ALA A 691 -3.35 -6.85 -22.91
C ALA A 691 -2.84 -6.08 -21.68
N VAL A 692 -3.12 -4.79 -21.64
CA VAL A 692 -2.69 -3.88 -20.58
C VAL A 692 -3.91 -3.25 -19.91
N THR A 693 -3.97 -3.35 -18.59
CA THR A 693 -5.11 -2.97 -17.74
C THR A 693 -4.73 -1.96 -16.66
N THR A 694 -3.44 -1.62 -16.57
CA THR A 694 -2.89 -0.66 -15.62
C THR A 694 -2.13 0.44 -16.37
N PRO A 695 -2.07 1.67 -15.84
CA PRO A 695 -1.23 2.71 -16.41
C PRO A 695 0.25 2.35 -16.25
N GLY A 696 1.10 2.80 -17.17
CA GLY A 696 2.53 2.54 -17.15
C GLY A 696 3.19 2.68 -18.52
N THR A 697 4.52 2.62 -18.53
CA THR A 697 5.29 2.55 -19.77
C THR A 697 5.53 1.10 -20.13
N TYR A 698 5.01 0.68 -21.29
CA TYR A 698 5.21 -0.66 -21.84
C TYR A 698 6.28 -0.62 -22.92
N THR A 699 7.37 -1.33 -22.69
CA THR A 699 8.53 -1.45 -23.57
C THR A 699 8.64 -2.88 -24.06
N VAL A 700 8.68 -3.09 -25.37
CA VAL A 700 9.00 -4.37 -25.97
C VAL A 700 10.44 -4.38 -26.45
N THR A 701 11.16 -5.45 -26.13
CA THR A 701 12.43 -5.82 -26.76
C THR A 701 12.13 -6.82 -27.85
N VAL A 702 12.40 -6.43 -29.09
CA VAL A 702 12.19 -7.24 -30.29
C VAL A 702 13.53 -7.83 -30.70
N THR A 703 13.61 -9.16 -30.89
CA THR A 703 14.83 -9.84 -31.32
C THR A 703 14.69 -10.30 -32.76
N SER A 704 15.69 -10.01 -33.58
CA SER A 704 15.83 -10.52 -34.95
C SER A 704 16.34 -11.97 -34.96
N ALA A 705 16.26 -12.65 -36.12
CA ALA A 705 16.76 -14.02 -36.28
C ALA A 705 18.26 -14.17 -35.95
N ASN A 706 19.04 -13.10 -36.08
CA ASN A 706 20.49 -13.10 -35.81
C ASN A 706 20.82 -12.75 -34.33
N GLY A 707 19.81 -12.67 -33.46
CA GLY A 707 19.98 -12.40 -32.03
C GLY A 707 20.11 -10.91 -31.65
N CYS A 708 20.04 -10.00 -32.62
CA CYS A 708 20.05 -8.56 -32.37
C CYS A 708 18.72 -8.08 -31.83
N THR A 709 18.77 -7.16 -30.88
CA THR A 709 17.57 -6.59 -30.27
C THR A 709 17.36 -5.12 -30.66
N ALA A 710 16.10 -4.70 -30.68
CA ALA A 710 15.70 -3.30 -30.69
C ALA A 710 14.54 -3.12 -29.72
N THR A 711 14.38 -1.93 -29.15
CA THR A 711 13.29 -1.64 -28.21
C THR A 711 12.33 -0.61 -28.77
N GLN A 712 11.07 -0.71 -28.38
CA GLN A 712 10.06 0.32 -28.60
C GLN A 712 9.19 0.44 -27.35
N SER A 713 8.77 1.67 -27.02
CA SER A 713 7.92 1.94 -25.85
C SER A 713 6.63 2.64 -26.23
N ILE A 714 5.59 2.41 -25.43
CA ILE A 714 4.32 3.15 -25.44
C ILE A 714 3.90 3.46 -24.01
N VAL A 715 3.39 4.68 -23.77
CA VAL A 715 2.89 5.10 -22.46
C VAL A 715 1.39 4.91 -22.42
N ILE A 716 0.90 4.20 -21.42
CA ILE A 716 -0.52 4.02 -21.11
C ILE A 716 -0.82 4.81 -19.84
N THR A 717 -1.88 5.59 -19.89
CA THR A 717 -2.38 6.41 -18.77
C THR A 717 -3.75 5.90 -18.34
N GLU A 718 -4.27 6.40 -17.22
CA GLU A 718 -5.56 6.01 -16.70
C GLU A 718 -6.40 7.24 -16.35
N ASN A 719 -7.71 7.16 -16.62
CA ASN A 719 -8.72 8.14 -16.23
C ASN A 719 -9.94 7.41 -15.66
N LYS A 720 -9.83 6.90 -14.43
CA LYS A 720 -10.92 6.23 -13.70
C LYS A 720 -11.38 6.92 -12.39
N PRO A 721 -11.33 8.25 -12.22
CA PRO A 721 -11.99 8.87 -11.06
C PRO A 721 -13.49 8.59 -11.13
N ALA A 722 -14.07 8.16 -10.01
CA ALA A 722 -15.51 8.04 -9.86
C ALA A 722 -16.15 9.44 -9.88
N PRO A 723 -17.36 9.62 -10.44
CA PRO A 723 -18.09 10.88 -10.34
C PRO A 723 -18.44 11.20 -8.88
N THR A 724 -18.62 12.48 -8.58
CA THR A 724 -19.23 12.91 -7.31
C THR A 724 -20.75 12.93 -7.46
N ALA A 725 -21.44 11.86 -7.04
CA ALA A 725 -22.90 11.81 -7.09
C ALA A 725 -23.53 12.76 -6.05
N VAL A 726 -24.33 13.72 -6.51
CA VAL A 726 -25.04 14.69 -5.66
C VAL A 726 -26.53 14.66 -5.98
N ILE A 727 -27.37 14.69 -4.94
CA ILE A 727 -28.81 14.93 -5.07
C ILE A 727 -29.11 16.30 -4.47
N THR A 728 -29.67 17.20 -5.28
CA THR A 728 -30.22 18.48 -4.82
C THR A 728 -31.72 18.32 -4.59
N ASN A 729 -32.19 18.66 -3.39
CA ASN A 729 -33.62 18.70 -3.09
C ASN A 729 -34.20 20.06 -3.49
N ASN A 730 -34.83 20.12 -4.67
CA ASN A 730 -35.37 21.37 -5.21
C ASN A 730 -36.63 21.83 -4.47
N THR A 731 -37.29 20.94 -3.73
CA THR A 731 -38.53 21.23 -3.00
C THR A 731 -38.24 21.79 -1.61
N GLY A 732 -37.02 21.59 -1.09
CA GLY A 732 -36.62 22.02 0.26
C GLY A 732 -37.29 21.26 1.40
N SER A 733 -38.05 20.20 1.11
CA SER A 733 -38.70 19.30 2.08
C SER A 733 -38.37 17.86 1.75
N THR A 734 -38.16 17.02 2.77
CA THR A 734 -38.04 15.56 2.63
C THR A 734 -39.30 14.83 3.06
N ALA A 735 -40.40 15.55 3.33
CA ALA A 735 -41.69 14.96 3.71
C ALA A 735 -42.77 15.32 2.69
N ILE A 736 -43.54 14.31 2.26
CA ILE A 736 -44.77 14.51 1.51
C ILE A 736 -45.87 14.88 2.51
N THR A 737 -46.41 16.08 2.38
CA THR A 737 -47.41 16.61 3.33
C THR A 737 -48.75 16.82 2.62
N CYS A 738 -49.71 17.41 3.32
CA CYS A 738 -50.97 17.83 2.71
C CYS A 738 -50.81 18.94 1.67
N THR A 739 -49.76 19.76 1.77
CA THR A 739 -49.47 20.88 0.85
C THR A 739 -48.39 20.54 -0.17
N ILE A 740 -47.58 19.51 0.12
CA ILE A 740 -46.51 19.03 -0.76
C ILE A 740 -46.89 17.64 -1.25
N SER A 741 -47.49 17.55 -2.44
CA SER A 741 -47.92 16.29 -3.06
C SER A 741 -46.80 15.52 -3.77
N SER A 742 -45.67 16.19 -4.05
CA SER A 742 -44.49 15.58 -4.68
C SER A 742 -43.21 16.33 -4.31
N ILE A 743 -42.10 15.62 -4.24
CA ILE A 743 -40.76 16.18 -4.04
C ILE A 743 -39.97 16.04 -5.33
N SER A 744 -39.58 17.17 -5.90
CA SER A 744 -38.66 17.24 -7.03
C SER A 744 -37.21 17.27 -6.56
N VAL A 745 -36.37 16.47 -7.20
CA VAL A 745 -34.94 16.35 -6.94
C VAL A 745 -34.15 16.39 -8.26
N THR A 746 -32.91 16.88 -8.20
CA THR A 746 -31.98 16.89 -9.35
C THR A 746 -30.66 16.23 -8.96
N ALA A 747 -30.29 15.18 -9.68
CA ALA A 747 -28.98 14.55 -9.60
C ALA A 747 -27.95 15.32 -10.44
N SER A 748 -26.71 15.37 -9.98
CA SER A 748 -25.58 15.96 -10.72
C SER A 748 -24.28 15.18 -10.48
N GLY A 749 -23.21 15.55 -11.21
CA GLY A 749 -21.88 14.96 -11.07
C GLY A 749 -21.46 13.97 -12.17
N GLY A 750 -22.32 13.71 -13.16
CA GLY A 750 -22.03 12.82 -14.30
C GLY A 750 -22.70 13.26 -15.59
N VAL A 751 -22.60 12.42 -16.62
CA VAL A 751 -23.21 12.63 -17.95
C VAL A 751 -24.47 11.79 -18.17
N SER A 752 -24.71 10.75 -17.38
CA SER A 752 -25.96 9.99 -17.38
C SER A 752 -26.36 9.54 -15.96
N TYR A 753 -27.64 9.25 -15.80
CA TYR A 753 -28.28 8.98 -14.51
C TYR A 753 -29.18 7.76 -14.63
N SER A 754 -29.34 7.01 -13.54
CA SER A 754 -30.31 5.92 -13.41
C SER A 754 -30.85 5.93 -11.99
N TRP A 755 -32.12 6.29 -11.84
CA TRP A 755 -32.79 6.25 -10.56
C TRP A 755 -33.42 4.86 -10.33
N ASP A 756 -33.41 4.42 -9.08
CA ASP A 756 -34.19 3.26 -8.65
C ASP A 756 -35.71 3.55 -8.64
N ASN A 757 -36.50 2.57 -8.19
CA ASN A 757 -37.95 2.71 -8.00
C ASN A 757 -38.73 3.17 -9.25
N GLY A 758 -38.20 2.92 -10.45
CA GLY A 758 -38.85 3.24 -11.71
C GLY A 758 -38.87 4.72 -12.08
N LEU A 759 -38.04 5.57 -11.46
CA LEU A 759 -38.02 7.03 -11.71
C LEU A 759 -37.28 7.42 -13.01
N GLY A 760 -36.60 6.47 -13.68
CA GLY A 760 -36.01 6.65 -15.01
C GLY A 760 -34.57 7.17 -15.01
N ASN A 761 -34.12 7.66 -16.18
CA ASN A 761 -32.70 7.95 -16.46
C ASN A 761 -32.36 9.44 -16.60
N ASN A 762 -33.29 10.32 -16.22
CA ASN A 762 -33.08 11.77 -16.28
C ASN A 762 -32.37 12.26 -15.01
N ALA A 763 -31.64 13.38 -15.13
CA ALA A 763 -31.06 14.06 -13.96
C ALA A 763 -32.15 14.46 -12.95
N ASN A 764 -33.30 14.89 -13.45
CA ASN A 764 -34.44 15.28 -12.63
C ASN A 764 -35.33 14.07 -12.34
N ALA A 765 -35.80 13.95 -11.10
CA ALA A 765 -36.80 12.97 -10.69
C ALA A 765 -37.88 13.62 -9.81
N THR A 766 -39.10 13.08 -9.88
CA THR A 766 -40.25 13.52 -9.08
C THR A 766 -40.74 12.35 -8.24
N ILE A 767 -40.69 12.52 -6.92
CA ILE A 767 -41.04 11.50 -5.93
C ILE A 767 -42.42 11.82 -5.36
N THR A 768 -43.34 10.87 -5.42
CA THR A 768 -44.74 11.04 -4.97
C THR A 768 -45.15 10.12 -3.82
N ALA A 769 -44.23 9.27 -3.36
CA ALA A 769 -44.44 8.35 -2.24
C ALA A 769 -43.27 8.42 -1.26
N PRO A 770 -43.50 8.10 0.04
CA PRO A 770 -42.42 7.91 0.98
C PRO A 770 -41.56 6.69 0.60
N GLY A 771 -40.26 6.77 0.87
CA GLY A 771 -39.29 5.73 0.53
C GLY A 771 -37.86 6.25 0.44
N THR A 772 -36.91 5.34 0.24
CA THR A 772 -35.51 5.68 -0.05
C THR A 772 -35.29 5.59 -1.56
N TYR A 773 -34.76 6.66 -2.14
CA TYR A 773 -34.51 6.78 -3.57
C TYR A 773 -33.02 6.97 -3.84
N THR A 774 -32.45 6.11 -4.69
CA THR A 774 -31.03 6.07 -5.02
C THR A 774 -30.82 6.37 -6.50
N VAL A 775 -29.90 7.28 -6.81
CA VAL A 775 -29.44 7.54 -8.18
C VAL A 775 -28.04 6.97 -8.38
N THR A 776 -27.86 6.26 -9.47
CA THR A 776 -26.55 5.91 -10.03
C THR A 776 -26.17 6.96 -11.07
N VAL A 777 -25.07 7.66 -10.82
CA VAL A 777 -24.50 8.71 -11.69
C VAL A 777 -23.31 8.13 -12.44
N THR A 778 -23.29 8.25 -13.76
CA THR A 778 -22.19 7.76 -14.62
C THR A 778 -21.44 8.94 -15.25
N ALA A 779 -20.12 8.97 -15.12
CA ALA A 779 -19.25 9.98 -15.73
C ALA A 779 -18.91 9.66 -17.20
N ALA A 780 -18.31 10.61 -17.91
CA ALA A 780 -17.92 10.45 -19.32
C ALA A 780 -16.88 9.34 -19.55
N ASN A 781 -16.08 9.01 -18.52
CA ASN A 781 -15.14 7.88 -18.52
C ASN A 781 -15.83 6.52 -18.25
N GLY A 782 -17.15 6.50 -18.04
CA GLY A 782 -17.97 5.33 -17.73
C GLY A 782 -17.98 4.90 -16.27
N CYS A 783 -17.25 5.58 -15.39
CA CYS A 783 -17.22 5.21 -13.98
C CYS A 783 -18.49 5.69 -13.27
N THR A 784 -18.94 4.97 -12.25
CA THR A 784 -20.24 5.20 -11.59
C THR A 784 -20.10 5.51 -10.10
N ALA A 785 -21.01 6.31 -9.57
CA ALA A 785 -21.19 6.52 -8.13
C ALA A 785 -22.68 6.59 -7.78
N THR A 786 -23.04 6.33 -6.53
CA THR A 786 -24.43 6.36 -6.06
C THR A 786 -24.66 7.41 -4.98
N LYS A 787 -25.88 7.93 -4.91
CA LYS A 787 -26.34 8.78 -3.80
C LYS A 787 -27.81 8.48 -3.52
N SER A 788 -28.21 8.52 -2.25
CA SER A 788 -29.60 8.29 -1.83
C SER A 788 -30.20 9.49 -1.10
N ILE A 789 -31.52 9.65 -1.21
CA ILE A 789 -32.35 10.57 -0.44
C ILE A 789 -33.53 9.80 0.18
N VAL A 790 -33.86 10.09 1.43
CA VAL A 790 -34.97 9.48 2.15
C VAL A 790 -36.14 10.45 2.18
N ILE A 791 -37.31 10.00 1.71
CA ILE A 791 -38.56 10.74 1.71
C ILE A 791 -39.52 10.12 2.72
N THR A 792 -40.10 10.93 3.61
CA THR A 792 -41.04 10.51 4.66
C THR A 792 -42.47 10.92 4.36
N ASP A 793 -43.44 10.27 5.03
CA ASP A 793 -44.84 10.69 5.00
C ASP A 793 -45.10 11.68 6.15
N GLY A 794 -45.57 12.87 5.81
CA GLY A 794 -45.90 13.95 6.73
C GLY A 794 -47.40 14.19 6.90
N LYS A 795 -48.27 13.27 6.43
CA LYS A 795 -49.74 13.39 6.52
C LYS A 795 -50.35 12.87 7.84
N GLY A 796 -49.52 12.63 8.86
CA GLY A 796 -49.89 12.02 10.15
C GLY A 796 -49.81 10.49 10.11
N ALA A 797 -49.64 9.85 11.27
CA ALA A 797 -49.51 8.39 11.34
C ALA A 797 -50.76 7.68 10.75
N PRO A 798 -50.61 6.60 9.97
CA PRO A 798 -51.74 5.79 9.49
C PRO A 798 -52.46 5.15 10.69
N ALA A 799 -53.76 5.38 10.83
CA ALA A 799 -54.57 4.70 11.85
C ALA A 799 -55.24 3.45 11.28
N CYS A 800 -55.72 2.61 12.19
CA CYS A 800 -56.48 1.40 11.88
C CYS A 800 -57.69 1.67 10.98
N SER A 801 -58.00 0.67 10.13
CA SER A 801 -59.12 0.67 9.19
C SER A 801 -60.43 0.28 9.88
N ILE A 802 -61.54 0.83 9.39
CA ILE A 802 -62.88 0.57 9.88
C ILE A 802 -63.79 0.26 8.67
N SER A 803 -64.67 -0.73 8.79
CA SER A 803 -65.67 -1.12 7.78
C SER A 803 -67.09 -1.12 8.37
N SER A 804 -68.09 -0.93 7.51
CA SER A 804 -69.51 -1.05 7.87
C SER A 804 -70.14 -2.25 7.17
N PHE A 805 -70.89 -3.08 7.88
CA PHE A 805 -71.52 -4.28 7.31
C PHE A 805 -72.83 -4.04 6.56
N ASN A 806 -73.34 -2.81 6.52
CA ASN A 806 -74.65 -2.53 5.94
C ASN A 806 -74.55 -1.60 4.71
N SER A 807 -75.01 -2.07 3.55
CA SER A 807 -74.90 -1.40 2.26
C SER A 807 -76.07 -0.46 1.94
N ASP A 808 -77.05 -0.30 2.83
CA ASP A 808 -78.19 0.60 2.60
C ASP A 808 -77.84 2.06 2.97
N ALA A 809 -77.52 2.86 1.96
CA ALA A 809 -76.77 4.11 2.11
C ALA A 809 -77.52 5.32 2.74
N ASN A 810 -78.74 5.17 3.27
CA ASN A 810 -79.51 6.34 3.68
C ASN A 810 -80.28 6.18 5.00
N TYR A 811 -79.57 6.35 6.11
CA TYR A 811 -80.16 6.25 7.46
C TYR A 811 -80.48 7.59 8.13
N GLY A 812 -80.13 8.72 7.51
CA GLY A 812 -80.51 10.03 8.03
C GLY A 812 -79.99 10.34 9.44
N CYS A 813 -78.94 9.65 9.89
CA CYS A 813 -78.32 9.71 11.21
C CYS A 813 -76.78 9.77 11.11
N GLY A 814 -76.10 10.00 12.23
CA GLY A 814 -74.65 10.16 12.33
C GLY A 814 -74.20 11.61 12.45
N VAL A 815 -72.88 11.84 12.35
CA VAL A 815 -72.27 13.18 12.43
C VAL A 815 -72.74 14.04 11.26
N THR A 816 -73.10 15.29 11.57
CA THR A 816 -73.58 16.31 10.62
C THR A 816 -72.75 17.58 10.62
N ASN A 817 -72.09 17.91 11.74
CA ASN A 817 -71.21 19.06 11.80
C ASN A 817 -70.11 18.85 12.85
N VAL A 818 -68.87 19.20 12.52
CA VAL A 818 -67.74 19.22 13.46
C VAL A 818 -67.14 20.62 13.44
N THR A 819 -67.00 21.24 14.61
CA THR A 819 -66.25 22.50 14.76
C THR A 819 -65.19 22.37 15.84
N LEU A 820 -63.96 22.76 15.52
CA LEU A 820 -62.86 22.86 16.47
C LEU A 820 -61.88 23.93 16.00
N ASN A 821 -61.79 25.04 16.73
CA ASN A 821 -61.04 26.23 16.33
C ASN A 821 -61.37 26.65 14.87
N THR A 822 -60.48 26.41 13.89
CA THR A 822 -60.74 26.74 12.48
C THR A 822 -61.44 25.64 11.69
N ILE A 823 -61.54 24.42 12.22
CA ILE A 823 -62.35 23.36 11.62
C ILE A 823 -63.82 23.78 11.73
N ASN A 824 -64.53 23.79 10.60
CA ASN A 824 -65.98 23.91 10.53
C ASN A 824 -66.47 23.10 9.33
N LYS A 825 -66.75 21.82 9.57
CA LYS A 825 -67.09 20.87 8.51
C LYS A 825 -68.50 20.32 8.71
N THR A 826 -69.39 20.74 7.84
CA THR A 826 -70.72 20.13 7.69
C THR A 826 -70.63 18.92 6.78
N THR A 827 -71.24 17.83 7.21
CA THR A 827 -71.30 16.58 6.49
C THR A 827 -72.75 16.08 6.36
N THR A 828 -73.06 15.41 5.25
CA THR A 828 -74.40 14.87 5.03
C THR A 828 -74.64 13.66 5.92
N THR A 829 -75.86 13.43 6.40
CA THR A 829 -76.26 12.19 7.10
C THR A 829 -76.31 10.94 6.20
N TYR A 830 -75.89 11.09 4.95
CA TYR A 830 -75.72 9.99 4.00
C TYR A 830 -74.42 9.25 4.34
N ILE A 831 -74.50 7.94 4.56
CA ILE A 831 -73.34 7.09 4.82
C ILE A 831 -72.95 6.47 3.47
N PRO A 832 -71.91 6.97 2.79
CA PRO A 832 -71.45 6.36 1.55
C PRO A 832 -70.90 4.95 1.83
N VAL A 833 -70.72 4.16 0.77
CA VAL A 833 -70.19 2.77 0.80
C VAL A 833 -68.86 2.59 1.58
N SER A 834 -68.16 3.69 1.92
CA SER A 834 -67.05 3.70 2.87
C SER A 834 -67.48 4.29 4.22
N ALA A 835 -67.34 3.51 5.29
CA ALA A 835 -67.58 3.95 6.68
C ALA A 835 -66.69 5.13 7.12
N MET A 836 -65.60 5.38 6.40
CA MET A 836 -64.61 6.41 6.71
C MET A 836 -64.56 7.53 5.67
N GLN A 837 -64.43 8.78 6.13
CA GLN A 837 -64.02 9.93 5.32
C GLN A 837 -62.76 10.57 5.91
N ASN A 838 -61.76 10.81 5.06
CA ASN A 838 -60.50 11.42 5.48
C ASN A 838 -60.46 12.91 5.07
N PHE A 839 -60.57 13.79 6.06
CA PHE A 839 -60.46 15.23 5.92
C PHE A 839 -59.17 15.80 6.54
N ILE A 840 -58.20 14.97 6.94
CA ILE A 840 -56.98 15.41 7.65
C ILE A 840 -56.28 16.57 6.92
N CYS A 841 -56.20 16.51 5.59
CA CYS A 841 -55.58 17.56 4.79
C CYS A 841 -56.51 18.71 4.40
N THR A 842 -57.82 18.48 4.33
CA THR A 842 -58.78 19.49 3.82
C THR A 842 -59.46 20.29 4.93
N ASN A 843 -59.50 19.75 6.14
CA ASN A 843 -60.09 20.36 7.34
C ASN A 843 -59.18 20.06 8.53
N ASN A 844 -58.24 20.97 8.78
CA ASN A 844 -57.35 20.92 9.93
C ASN A 844 -57.27 22.25 10.66
N THR A 845 -56.72 22.21 11.87
CA THR A 845 -56.54 23.37 12.74
C THR A 845 -55.23 23.28 13.51
N SER A 846 -54.74 24.41 13.99
CA SER A 846 -53.66 24.46 14.99
C SER A 846 -54.22 24.74 16.38
N LEU A 847 -53.67 24.10 17.41
CA LEU A 847 -54.01 24.29 18.83
C LEU A 847 -52.73 24.59 19.61
N ALA A 848 -52.76 25.51 20.55
CA ALA A 848 -51.61 25.81 21.43
C ALA A 848 -51.67 24.96 22.71
N ILE A 849 -50.52 24.41 23.15
CA ILE A 849 -50.42 23.68 24.43
C ILE A 849 -50.91 24.56 25.57
N GLY A 850 -51.73 23.99 26.45
CA GLY A 850 -52.27 24.67 27.63
C GLY A 850 -53.42 25.64 27.35
N THR A 851 -53.80 25.86 26.09
CA THR A 851 -54.98 26.67 25.73
C THR A 851 -56.21 25.78 25.56
N ALA A 852 -57.32 26.15 26.19
CA ALA A 852 -58.60 25.43 26.07
C ALA A 852 -59.34 25.83 24.78
N TYR A 853 -59.83 24.84 24.03
CA TYR A 853 -60.60 25.01 22.80
C TYR A 853 -61.91 24.24 22.88
N ASN A 854 -63.00 24.84 22.42
CA ASN A 854 -64.28 24.15 22.36
C ASN A 854 -64.36 23.27 21.11
N LEU A 855 -64.49 21.95 21.32
CA LEU A 855 -64.89 20.99 20.30
C LEU A 855 -66.41 20.83 20.35
N ASN A 856 -67.08 21.10 19.25
CA ASN A 856 -68.51 20.85 19.09
C ASN A 856 -68.75 19.83 17.98
N VAL A 857 -69.55 18.81 18.27
CA VAL A 857 -69.97 17.80 17.29
C VAL A 857 -71.48 17.69 17.29
N THR A 858 -72.10 18.05 16.17
CA THR A 858 -73.54 17.90 15.94
C THR A 858 -73.80 16.58 15.23
N TYR A 859 -74.67 15.76 15.82
CA TYR A 859 -75.01 14.44 15.32
C TYR A 859 -76.48 14.12 15.55
N LYS A 860 -77.03 13.25 14.71
CA LYS A 860 -78.46 12.92 14.66
C LYS A 860 -78.69 11.43 14.87
N SER A 861 -79.70 11.06 15.65
CA SER A 861 -80.16 9.68 15.81
C SER A 861 -81.31 9.32 14.88
N ARG A 862 -81.49 8.02 14.66
CA ARG A 862 -82.65 7.46 13.95
C ARG A 862 -83.86 7.40 14.87
N SER A 863 -85.03 7.17 14.28
CA SER A 863 -86.29 7.01 15.00
C SER A 863 -86.42 5.72 15.81
N ASP A 864 -85.50 4.78 15.65
CA ASP A 864 -85.64 3.39 16.12
C ASP A 864 -84.42 2.88 16.93
N GLY A 865 -83.46 3.75 17.25
CA GLY A 865 -82.33 3.40 18.12
C GLY A 865 -81.42 4.57 18.53
N THR A 866 -80.74 4.39 19.66
CA THR A 866 -79.76 5.32 20.21
C THR A 866 -78.56 5.48 19.26
N GLN A 867 -78.06 6.72 19.16
CA GLN A 867 -76.82 7.01 18.44
C GLN A 867 -75.73 7.38 19.44
N PHE A 868 -74.58 6.72 19.34
CA PHE A 868 -73.40 6.98 20.15
C PHE A 868 -72.38 7.78 19.37
N LEU A 869 -71.58 8.57 20.08
CA LEU A 869 -70.52 9.43 19.55
C LEU A 869 -69.26 9.30 20.41
N GLU A 870 -68.11 9.17 19.75
CA GLU A 870 -66.80 9.35 20.36
C GLU A 870 -65.89 10.24 19.50
N VAL A 871 -65.01 11.00 20.14
CA VAL A 871 -63.94 11.76 19.47
C VAL A 871 -62.60 11.47 20.12
N TRP A 872 -61.60 11.27 19.28
CA TRP A 872 -60.25 10.90 19.65
C TRP A 872 -59.24 11.81 18.98
N ILE A 873 -58.14 12.13 19.66
CA ILE A 873 -57.00 12.86 19.09
C ILE A 873 -55.72 12.10 19.42
N ASP A 874 -55.00 11.65 18.40
CA ASP A 874 -53.70 10.99 18.51
C ASP A 874 -52.65 12.02 18.93
N TRP A 875 -52.47 12.21 20.24
CA TRP A 875 -51.61 13.26 20.75
C TRP A 875 -50.12 12.95 20.58
N ASP A 876 -49.70 11.68 20.53
CA ASP A 876 -48.29 11.27 20.45
C ASP A 876 -47.85 10.81 19.04
N ASN A 877 -48.77 10.86 18.07
CA ASN A 877 -48.58 10.54 16.66
C ASN A 877 -48.03 9.11 16.45
N ASN A 878 -48.39 8.17 17.32
CA ASN A 878 -47.95 6.78 17.22
C ASN A 878 -48.87 5.95 16.30
N GLY A 879 -49.99 6.51 15.83
CA GLY A 879 -50.97 5.87 14.95
C GLY A 879 -52.01 5.00 15.67
N LEU A 880 -51.91 4.85 16.99
CA LEU A 880 -52.88 4.20 17.86
C LEU A 880 -53.77 5.27 18.52
N LEU A 881 -55.01 4.91 18.81
CA LEU A 881 -55.96 5.77 19.52
C LEU A 881 -56.38 5.06 20.81
N GLN A 882 -55.88 5.51 21.95
CA GLN A 882 -55.91 4.76 23.21
C GLN A 882 -56.26 5.62 24.43
N THR A 883 -56.97 5.04 25.39
CA THR A 883 -57.38 5.74 26.62
C THR A 883 -56.28 5.84 27.68
N SER A 884 -55.15 5.16 27.45
CA SER A 884 -54.01 5.06 28.38
C SER A 884 -52.75 4.70 27.59
N ASN A 885 -52.05 5.70 27.08
CA ASN A 885 -50.75 5.53 26.44
C ASN A 885 -49.60 5.51 27.48
N SER A 886 -48.38 5.16 27.04
CA SER A 886 -47.16 5.15 27.89
C SER A 886 -46.82 6.50 28.53
N ASN A 887 -47.45 7.59 28.05
CA ASN A 887 -47.26 8.96 28.53
C ASN A 887 -48.41 9.44 29.45
N GLY A 888 -49.36 8.55 29.81
CA GLY A 888 -50.44 8.85 30.76
C GLY A 888 -51.56 9.75 30.23
N VAL A 889 -51.65 9.95 28.92
CA VAL A 889 -52.68 10.79 28.29
C VAL A 889 -53.83 9.93 27.76
N ASN A 890 -55.05 10.38 28.03
CA ASN A 890 -56.25 9.83 27.42
C ASN A 890 -56.53 10.53 26.08
N GLU A 891 -56.42 9.81 24.98
CA GLU A 891 -56.66 10.35 23.64
C GLU A 891 -58.14 10.44 23.29
N ARG A 892 -59.04 9.78 24.05
CA ARG A 892 -60.49 9.95 23.92
C ARG A 892 -60.93 11.24 24.60
N VAL A 893 -61.25 12.23 23.79
CA VAL A 893 -61.57 13.59 24.26
C VAL A 893 -63.06 13.85 24.43
N LEU A 894 -63.94 13.08 23.76
CA LEU A 894 -65.39 13.24 23.89
C LEU A 894 -66.10 11.88 23.80
N THR A 895 -67.13 11.71 24.62
CA THR A 895 -68.09 10.59 24.56
C THR A 895 -69.49 11.13 24.81
N ASP A 896 -70.45 10.81 23.96
CA ASP A 896 -71.85 11.22 24.16
C ASP A 896 -72.82 10.20 23.51
N ASN A 897 -74.09 10.25 23.89
CA ASN A 897 -75.15 9.51 23.22
C ASN A 897 -76.46 10.30 23.22
N ILE A 898 -77.33 9.96 22.27
CA ILE A 898 -78.67 10.53 22.16
C ILE A 898 -79.72 9.46 21.92
N ALA A 899 -80.87 9.66 22.57
CA ALA A 899 -82.08 8.92 22.33
C ALA A 899 -82.62 9.15 20.90
N VAL A 900 -83.61 8.36 20.50
CA VAL A 900 -84.15 8.30 19.13
C VAL A 900 -84.73 9.63 18.63
N SER A 901 -84.64 9.89 17.33
CA SER A 901 -85.19 11.07 16.62
C SER A 901 -84.70 12.45 17.12
N VAL A 902 -83.52 12.52 17.73
CA VAL A 902 -82.95 13.77 18.25
C VAL A 902 -81.77 14.21 17.38
N THR A 903 -81.59 15.52 17.23
CA THR A 903 -80.31 16.12 16.79
C THR A 903 -79.74 16.87 17.98
N LYS A 904 -78.49 16.58 18.33
CA LYS A 904 -77.80 17.20 19.47
C LYS A 904 -76.42 17.66 19.06
N THR A 905 -75.97 18.73 19.69
CA THR A 905 -74.57 19.16 19.66
C THR A 905 -73.93 18.79 20.99
N ALA A 906 -72.97 17.87 20.94
CA ALA A 906 -72.09 17.56 22.06
C ALA A 906 -70.95 18.58 22.08
N THR A 907 -70.66 19.15 23.26
CA THR A 907 -69.62 20.16 23.44
C THR A 907 -68.69 19.76 24.56
N ILE A 908 -67.39 19.87 24.33
CA ILE A 908 -66.35 19.73 25.36
C ILE A 908 -65.24 20.76 25.16
N SER A 909 -64.65 21.24 26.25
CA SER A 909 -63.45 22.05 26.22
C SER A 909 -62.23 21.13 26.29
N ILE A 910 -61.44 21.08 25.21
CA ILE A 910 -60.22 20.29 25.11
C ILE A 910 -59.00 21.19 25.27
N THR A 911 -58.03 20.77 26.07
CA THR A 911 -56.74 21.44 26.23
C THR A 911 -55.65 20.48 25.76
N PRO A 912 -54.85 20.83 24.73
CA PRO A 912 -53.77 19.97 24.28
C PRO A 912 -52.80 19.66 25.42
N PRO A 913 -52.47 18.38 25.68
CA PRO A 913 -51.59 17.99 26.77
C PRO A 913 -50.15 18.43 26.49
N ALA A 914 -49.38 18.65 27.55
CA ALA A 914 -47.98 19.06 27.43
C ALA A 914 -47.07 18.02 26.75
N THR A 915 -47.50 16.75 26.74
CA THR A 915 -46.82 15.63 26.12
C THR A 915 -47.21 15.41 24.65
N ALA A 916 -48.09 16.24 24.09
CA ALA A 916 -48.46 16.12 22.68
C ALA A 916 -47.28 16.40 21.75
N THR A 917 -47.18 15.65 20.65
CA THR A 917 -46.21 15.88 19.59
C THR A 917 -46.50 17.21 18.91
N VAL A 918 -45.56 18.15 19.06
CA VAL A 918 -45.70 19.51 18.53
C VAL A 918 -45.21 19.62 17.09
N ASN A 919 -45.76 20.60 16.35
CA ASN A 919 -45.40 20.97 14.98
C ASN A 919 -45.53 19.84 13.95
N THR A 920 -46.29 18.80 14.28
CA THR A 920 -46.64 17.69 13.38
C THR A 920 -48.16 17.68 13.16
N LEU A 921 -48.61 17.27 11.98
CA LEU A 921 -50.04 17.09 11.70
C LEU A 921 -50.51 15.78 12.33
N LEU A 922 -51.27 15.90 13.42
CA LEU A 922 -51.88 14.80 14.15
C LEU A 922 -53.27 14.49 13.61
N ARG A 923 -53.82 13.34 13.99
CA ARG A 923 -55.15 12.88 13.60
C ARG A 923 -56.15 13.09 14.72
N MET A 924 -57.28 13.73 14.40
CA MET A 924 -58.50 13.69 15.19
C MET A 924 -59.53 12.80 14.49
N ARG A 925 -60.06 11.79 15.17
CA ARG A 925 -61.09 10.90 14.63
C ARG A 925 -62.41 11.13 15.35
N VAL A 926 -63.48 11.38 14.59
CA VAL A 926 -64.86 11.54 15.09
C VAL A 926 -65.67 10.34 14.61
N ILE A 927 -66.14 9.49 15.51
CA ILE A 927 -66.88 8.27 15.19
C ILE A 927 -68.28 8.32 15.78
N SER A 928 -69.29 7.98 14.99
CA SER A 928 -70.64 7.75 15.47
C SER A 928 -71.16 6.39 15.05
N GLU A 929 -71.79 5.66 15.96
CA GLU A 929 -72.37 4.33 15.71
C GLU A 929 -73.79 4.20 16.26
N TYR A 930 -74.64 3.50 15.51
CA TYR A 930 -76.04 3.27 15.83
C TYR A 930 -76.22 1.96 16.61
N LYS A 931 -76.99 2.00 17.71
CA LYS A 931 -77.31 0.86 18.60
C LYS A 931 -76.11 0.14 19.26
N GLY A 932 -74.88 0.59 19.02
CA GLY A 932 -73.66 0.07 19.64
C GLY A 932 -72.72 1.20 20.05
N ALA A 933 -71.86 0.95 21.04
CA ALA A 933 -70.75 1.85 21.33
C ALA A 933 -69.80 1.90 20.12
N PRO A 934 -69.27 3.06 19.74
CA PRO A 934 -68.44 3.19 18.54
C PRO A 934 -67.21 2.29 18.61
N VAL A 935 -67.01 1.46 17.59
CA VAL A 935 -65.78 0.66 17.45
C VAL A 935 -64.68 1.46 16.76
N MET A 936 -63.46 1.33 17.28
CA MET A 936 -62.32 2.16 16.91
C MET A 936 -61.51 1.66 15.71
N CYS A 937 -61.39 0.33 15.59
CA CYS A 937 -60.52 -0.36 14.65
C CYS A 937 -61.13 -1.68 14.14
N ASP A 938 -62.46 -1.78 14.16
CA ASP A 938 -63.17 -3.03 13.88
C ASP A 938 -64.41 -2.75 13.01
N GLU A 939 -65.06 -3.83 12.59
CA GLU A 939 -66.28 -3.79 11.81
C GLU A 939 -67.49 -3.53 12.73
N GLY A 940 -68.39 -2.64 12.30
CA GLY A 940 -69.59 -2.33 13.07
C GLY A 940 -70.80 -2.08 12.18
N SER A 941 -71.95 -1.86 12.82
CA SER A 941 -73.24 -2.16 12.19
C SER A 941 -73.69 -1.06 11.23
N VAL A 942 -73.88 0.15 11.77
CA VAL A 942 -74.22 1.36 11.02
C VAL A 942 -73.43 2.49 11.65
N MET A 943 -72.30 2.81 11.04
CA MET A 943 -71.34 3.74 11.61
C MET A 943 -70.81 4.74 10.58
N ARG A 944 -70.19 5.79 11.10
CA ARG A 944 -69.45 6.78 10.34
C ARG A 944 -68.25 7.23 11.14
N ALA A 945 -67.07 7.25 10.52
CA ALA A 945 -65.86 7.85 11.06
C ALA A 945 -65.35 8.95 10.11
N ASP A 946 -65.15 10.16 10.64
CA ASP A 946 -64.53 11.26 9.91
C ASP A 946 -63.18 11.59 10.59
N ASP A 947 -62.09 11.57 9.82
CA ASP A 947 -60.74 11.96 10.28
C ASP A 947 -60.45 13.42 9.91
N TYR A 948 -59.94 14.21 10.85
CA TYR A 948 -59.58 15.62 10.75
C TYR A 948 -58.14 15.85 11.21
N GLY A 949 -57.50 16.94 10.79
CA GLY A 949 -56.11 17.22 11.16
C GLY A 949 -55.98 18.19 12.33
N VAL A 950 -55.05 17.93 13.25
CA VAL A 950 -54.76 18.80 14.39
C VAL A 950 -53.25 18.99 14.51
N THR A 951 -52.76 20.23 14.48
CA THR A 951 -51.35 20.52 14.77
C THR A 951 -51.23 21.18 16.13
N VAL A 952 -50.44 20.59 17.02
CA VAL A 952 -50.17 21.18 18.34
C VAL A 952 -48.96 22.10 18.25
N THR A 953 -49.05 23.28 18.83
CA THR A 953 -48.00 24.30 18.83
C THR A 953 -47.63 24.67 20.26
N ASN A 954 -46.36 25.02 20.49
CA ASN A 954 -45.94 25.53 21.80
C ASN A 954 -46.55 26.93 22.05
N PRO A 955 -46.98 27.25 23.29
CA PRO A 955 -47.22 28.62 23.68
C PRO A 955 -45.92 29.42 23.54
N LEU A 956 -46.01 30.69 23.15
CA LEU A 956 -44.86 31.59 23.10
C LEU A 956 -44.32 31.77 24.54
N SER A 957 -43.14 31.20 24.82
CA SER A 957 -42.48 31.26 26.13
C SER A 957 -41.56 32.48 26.26
N THR A 958 -41.55 33.10 27.45
CA THR A 958 -40.66 34.21 27.85
C THR A 958 -39.17 33.84 27.91
N THR A 959 -38.80 32.58 27.74
CA THR A 959 -37.40 32.13 27.67
C THR A 959 -36.73 32.33 26.29
N ASN A 960 -37.48 32.70 25.24
CA ASN A 960 -36.91 33.05 23.93
C ASN A 960 -36.42 34.51 23.83
N PHE A 961 -36.47 35.29 24.93
CA PHE A 961 -36.37 36.76 24.89
C PHE A 961 -35.01 37.35 25.33
N LEU A 962 -33.94 36.56 25.36
CA LEU A 962 -32.58 37.07 25.56
C LEU A 962 -31.67 36.58 24.44
N ASN A 963 -31.93 37.00 23.20
CA ASN A 963 -30.95 36.86 22.13
C ASN A 963 -30.37 38.22 21.78
N SER A 964 -29.10 38.43 22.13
CA SER A 964 -28.40 39.72 21.99
C SER A 964 -27.99 40.06 20.55
N GLU A 965 -28.42 39.25 19.58
CA GLU A 965 -28.02 39.29 18.17
C GLU A 965 -28.87 40.19 17.28
N VAL A 966 -30.11 40.51 17.69
CA VAL A 966 -31.01 41.41 16.94
C VAL A 966 -30.99 42.81 17.54
N VAL A 967 -30.60 43.81 16.74
CA VAL A 967 -30.60 45.23 17.12
C VAL A 967 -31.75 45.94 16.38
N LEU A 968 -32.58 46.65 17.15
CA LEU A 968 -33.74 47.37 16.65
C LEU A 968 -33.57 48.87 16.92
N TYR A 969 -33.67 49.71 15.88
CA TYR A 969 -33.46 51.15 16.01
C TYR A 969 -34.37 51.97 15.06
N PRO A 970 -34.95 53.11 15.51
CA PRO A 970 -35.06 53.54 16.90
C PRO A 970 -36.00 52.60 17.68
N ASN A 971 -35.77 52.46 18.98
CA ASN A 971 -36.63 51.70 19.89
C ASN A 971 -36.60 52.41 21.25
N PRO A 972 -37.62 53.23 21.58
CA PRO A 972 -38.95 53.27 20.98
C PRO A 972 -39.03 53.82 19.55
N VAL A 973 -40.00 53.35 18.75
CA VAL A 973 -40.19 53.68 17.33
C VAL A 973 -41.51 54.40 17.09
N LYS A 974 -41.51 55.40 16.21
CA LYS A 974 -42.74 56.04 15.69
C LYS A 974 -43.22 55.40 14.40
N ASP A 975 -42.45 55.52 13.32
CA ASP A 975 -42.91 55.10 11.98
C ASP A 975 -42.06 54.01 11.36
N ASN A 976 -40.72 54.10 11.48
CA ASN A 976 -39.77 53.23 10.77
C ASN A 976 -38.87 52.48 11.75
N LEU A 977 -38.99 51.17 11.82
CA LEU A 977 -38.16 50.30 12.65
C LEU A 977 -37.07 49.66 11.79
N THR A 978 -35.80 50.02 12.01
CA THR A 978 -34.66 49.38 11.35
C THR A 978 -34.23 48.15 12.14
N VAL A 979 -33.94 47.06 11.43
CA VAL A 979 -33.55 45.76 11.99
C VAL A 979 -32.13 45.43 11.51
N SER A 980 -31.19 45.22 12.42
CA SER A 980 -29.86 44.73 12.08
C SER A 980 -29.50 43.48 12.90
N LEU A 981 -28.78 42.56 12.26
CA LEU A 981 -28.28 41.33 12.89
C LEU A 981 -26.78 41.46 13.13
N LYS A 982 -26.30 41.15 14.33
CA LYS A 982 -24.87 41.22 14.67
C LYS A 982 -23.99 40.24 13.89
N ASN A 983 -24.57 39.13 13.43
CA ASN A 983 -23.88 38.07 12.69
C ASN A 983 -23.90 38.29 11.15
N ASN A 984 -24.49 39.39 10.66
CA ASN A 984 -24.66 39.71 9.23
C ASN A 984 -25.43 38.65 8.40
N ASP A 985 -26.23 37.78 9.02
CA ASP A 985 -27.06 36.84 8.27
C ASP A 985 -28.12 37.54 7.40
N GLU A 986 -28.45 36.92 6.27
CA GLU A 986 -29.56 37.41 5.42
C GLU A 986 -30.90 37.17 6.12
N ILE A 987 -31.69 38.24 6.25
CA ILE A 987 -33.05 38.16 6.80
C ILE A 987 -33.99 37.65 5.72
N MET A 988 -34.43 36.39 5.88
CA MET A 988 -35.35 35.77 4.94
C MET A 988 -36.77 36.26 5.13
N SER A 989 -37.26 36.37 6.37
CA SER A 989 -38.63 36.86 6.64
C SER A 989 -38.77 37.40 8.07
N TYR A 990 -39.86 38.14 8.32
CA TYR A 990 -40.21 38.60 9.66
C TYR A 990 -41.71 38.52 9.96
N GLN A 991 -42.03 38.49 11.25
CA GLN A 991 -43.38 38.52 11.80
C GLN A 991 -43.40 39.40 13.05
N ILE A 992 -44.38 40.29 13.20
CA ILE A 992 -44.60 41.09 14.41
C ILE A 992 -45.83 40.57 15.13
N PHE A 993 -45.71 40.42 16.44
CA PHE A 993 -46.74 39.96 17.36
C PHE A 993 -47.02 41.04 18.40
N ASP A 994 -48.28 41.18 18.80
CA ASP A 994 -48.63 41.95 19.99
C ASP A 994 -48.30 41.18 21.30
N VAL A 995 -48.54 41.80 22.45
CA VAL A 995 -48.30 41.18 23.77
C VAL A 995 -49.14 39.94 24.05
N THR A 996 -50.20 39.69 23.28
CA THR A 996 -51.04 38.48 23.38
C THR A 996 -50.55 37.35 22.47
N GLY A 997 -49.49 37.57 21.71
CA GLY A 997 -48.96 36.61 20.75
C GLY A 997 -49.72 36.58 19.42
N LYS A 998 -50.64 37.52 19.19
CA LYS A 998 -51.36 37.63 17.92
C LYS A 998 -50.43 38.26 16.88
N ASN A 999 -50.28 37.62 15.73
CA ASN A 999 -49.54 38.19 14.60
C ASN A 999 -50.30 39.41 14.06
N VAL A 1000 -49.65 40.57 14.08
CA VAL A 1000 -50.18 41.85 13.61
C VAL A 1000 -49.53 42.31 12.30
N MET A 1001 -48.40 41.71 11.90
CA MET A 1001 -47.70 42.02 10.66
C MET A 1001 -46.77 40.86 10.25
N SER A 1002 -46.63 40.57 8.96
CA SER A 1002 -45.62 39.62 8.47
C SER A 1002 -45.19 39.93 7.04
N ASN A 1003 -43.96 39.57 6.67
CA ASN A 1003 -43.50 39.69 5.29
C ASN A 1003 -42.43 38.66 4.94
N ALA A 1004 -42.39 38.26 3.66
CA ALA A 1004 -41.57 37.14 3.16
C ALA A 1004 -40.16 37.55 2.68
N LYS A 1005 -39.83 38.85 2.71
CA LYS A 1005 -38.47 39.40 2.50
C LYS A 1005 -38.46 40.87 2.94
N MET A 1006 -37.35 41.35 3.53
CA MET A 1006 -37.17 42.79 3.82
C MET A 1006 -36.31 43.45 2.74
N GLU A 1007 -36.85 44.45 2.06
CA GLU A 1007 -36.04 45.36 1.24
C GLU A 1007 -35.47 46.45 2.18
N ASN A 1008 -34.14 46.55 2.26
CA ASN A 1008 -33.41 47.57 3.04
C ASN A 1008 -33.56 47.49 4.57
N ASN A 1009 -33.91 46.33 5.13
CA ASN A 1009 -33.88 46.06 6.58
C ASN A 1009 -34.69 47.06 7.45
N THR A 1010 -35.68 47.74 6.86
CA THR A 1010 -36.52 48.75 7.53
C THR A 1010 -37.99 48.37 7.43
N ILE A 1011 -38.72 48.44 8.53
CA ILE A 1011 -40.13 48.06 8.64
C ILE A 1011 -40.98 49.28 8.96
N GLN A 1012 -42.02 49.53 8.16
CA GLN A 1012 -43.05 50.53 8.45
C GLN A 1012 -44.00 50.02 9.54
N VAL A 1013 -44.02 50.68 10.69
CA VAL A 1013 -44.84 50.31 11.86
C VAL A 1013 -45.85 51.40 12.25
N SER A 1014 -46.05 52.42 11.41
CA SER A 1014 -47.00 53.51 11.62
C SER A 1014 -48.45 53.05 11.80
N ALA A 1015 -48.82 51.89 11.24
CA ALA A 1015 -50.14 51.28 11.39
C ALA A 1015 -50.37 50.58 12.74
N LEU A 1016 -49.32 50.40 13.56
CA LEU A 1016 -49.44 49.80 14.88
C LEU A 1016 -49.86 50.85 15.91
N THR A 1017 -50.77 50.48 16.81
CA THR A 1017 -51.15 51.30 17.97
C THR A 1017 -50.00 51.41 18.96
N ASN A 1018 -50.00 52.44 19.81
CA ASN A 1018 -48.96 52.59 20.84
C ASN A 1018 -48.98 51.39 21.80
N GLY A 1019 -47.81 50.79 22.04
CA GLY A 1019 -47.72 49.57 22.83
C GLY A 1019 -46.42 48.79 22.65
N ILE A 1020 -46.35 47.64 23.31
CA ILE A 1020 -45.20 46.72 23.24
C ILE A 1020 -45.48 45.67 22.16
N TYR A 1021 -44.50 45.41 21.31
CA TYR A 1021 -44.56 44.42 20.25
C TYR A 1021 -43.31 43.53 20.23
N PHE A 1022 -43.43 42.37 19.64
CA PHE A 1022 -42.36 41.40 19.47
C PHE A 1022 -42.16 41.08 17.99
N ILE A 1023 -40.94 41.19 17.50
CA ILE A 1023 -40.59 40.81 16.13
C ILE A 1023 -39.84 39.47 16.13
N LYS A 1024 -40.31 38.52 15.33
CA LYS A 1024 -39.64 37.27 15.00
C LYS A 1024 -39.00 37.40 13.62
N ILE A 1025 -37.72 37.05 13.51
CA ILE A 1025 -36.89 37.12 12.31
C ILE A 1025 -36.42 35.71 11.97
N LYS A 1026 -36.49 35.34 10.70
CA LYS A 1026 -35.98 34.06 10.19
C LYS A 1026 -34.76 34.30 9.29
N THR A 1027 -33.70 33.55 9.53
CA THR A 1027 -32.47 33.50 8.72
C THR A 1027 -32.25 32.08 8.19
N ILE A 1028 -31.20 31.89 7.39
CA ILE A 1028 -30.69 30.57 6.98
C ILE A 1028 -30.26 29.71 8.18
N THR A 1029 -29.74 30.35 9.24
CA THR A 1029 -29.15 29.68 10.41
C THR A 1029 -30.16 29.39 11.53
N GLY A 1030 -31.29 30.11 11.57
CA GLY A 1030 -32.32 29.88 12.59
C GLY A 1030 -33.39 30.96 12.67
N GLU A 1031 -34.15 30.95 13.77
CA GLU A 1031 -35.19 31.94 14.06
C GLU A 1031 -34.85 32.70 15.35
N MET A 1032 -35.02 34.02 15.34
CA MET A 1032 -34.71 34.93 16.45
C MET A 1032 -35.92 35.80 16.80
N VAL A 1033 -36.07 36.21 18.06
CA VAL A 1033 -37.17 37.08 18.50
C VAL A 1033 -36.62 38.26 19.32
N SER A 1034 -37.14 39.46 19.11
CA SER A 1034 -36.76 40.67 19.85
C SER A 1034 -37.96 41.57 20.15
N ARG A 1035 -37.86 42.46 21.16
CA ARG A 1035 -38.94 43.34 21.64
C ARG A 1035 -38.71 44.78 21.20
N PHE A 1036 -39.76 45.46 20.72
CA PHE A 1036 -39.74 46.91 20.51
C PHE A 1036 -41.00 47.61 21.04
N ILE A 1037 -40.88 48.92 21.28
CA ILE A 1037 -41.95 49.78 21.80
C ILE A 1037 -42.39 50.71 20.67
N LYS A 1038 -43.68 50.71 20.34
CA LYS A 1038 -44.32 51.66 19.43
C LYS A 1038 -44.84 52.87 20.24
N GLU A 1039 -44.36 54.06 19.89
CA GLU A 1039 -44.75 55.37 20.46
C GLU A 1039 -45.68 56.19 19.57
#